data_AF-D0LXB1-F1
#
_entry.id   AF-D0LXB1-F1
#
_cell.length_a   1.000
_cell.length_b   1.000
_cell.length_c   1.000
_cell.angle_alpha   90.00
_cell.angle_beta   90.00
_cell.angle_gamma   90.00
#
_symmetry.space_group_name_H-M   'P 1'
#
loop_
_entity.id
_entity.type
_entity.pdbx_description
1 polymer ?
#
loop_
_entity_poly.entity_id
_entity_poly.type
_entity_poly.pdbx_seq_one_letter_code
_entity_poly.pdbx_strand_id
1 'polypeptide(L)'
;MYVDFLLLSVVAVTAYLVPVVWRRRPPGRRGFGWLLLADGGAALLALLEPPGIDAELIGFIAIAAAVFLLVIPPLLRDLVHRALRADKPRLALHLLQLWELLQPGMLSGEEREMIAIRVAARDGKIDATAGEMRALRDRIPDPHGRVHMDHLIVFLYLSARRWSDAVQAYERRLEDEPLSPQTCTELIWAYCELGDLRAAAALVERIAQAAEAGEPMWGYLAQRARLMFLAFAGQREALDELFAEDGALRALPRASQAFWSGVAHLRAGETEAARQLLKRASRWTRGDVRARELARQMLDRLESGDAEPAAIAAVELDDELRTAAEDFRRAALAAPALPQRTPQVGRVSLRQVPVSAALVLANLAAFAAVYWIFDSTSDTGALVRAGANVKAWVTERGQLWRLPTSMFLHVGLLHLLLNVYGLWMLGKLVEQTLGSVRSFGLYMLSGLVGAWASARFGAGGISAGASGAVLGLLGALIAELVVHHRAYPRHFRSALLTPLVFVAAAQVGIGFFYPVIDQWAHVAGLATGAFAAMVLSPQSRTPRGVSLALGVLLSALGVGSIALGAHGVATTRYRSFFNSAWETQTLGGLAFRAPAGLRRDSGVLIDGVMLWLEATTCPNSPSGPVHSLCAPEGGDVGAQLDHAEAVLRRSWGEATLREVEAESGPAPWQRRALHATDIGIDGADRYRIMLSARATPSATWLFIIQTPSALADALEPSVVEMLDSVRAADAPAPAPAPAPAADTAGD
;
A
#
# COMPACT_ATOMS: atom_id res chain seq x y z
N MET A 1 5.32 -22.16 2.35
CA MET A 1 5.36 -20.91 3.15
C MET A 1 4.74 -19.69 2.46
N TYR A 2 5.34 -19.09 1.43
CA TYR A 2 4.74 -17.91 0.76
C TYR A 2 3.40 -18.22 0.07
N VAL A 3 3.29 -19.42 -0.52
CA VAL A 3 2.05 -19.92 -1.11
C VAL A 3 0.96 -20.04 -0.04
N ASP A 4 1.27 -20.70 1.09
CA ASP A 4 0.34 -20.89 2.21
C ASP A 4 -0.15 -19.56 2.78
N PHE A 5 0.73 -18.55 2.89
CA PHE A 5 0.35 -17.19 3.28
C PHE A 5 -0.64 -16.54 2.30
N LEU A 6 -0.40 -16.69 0.99
CA LEU A 6 -1.32 -16.20 -0.03
C LEU A 6 -2.66 -16.93 0.05
N LEU A 7 -2.66 -18.25 0.21
CA LEU A 7 -3.87 -19.06 0.36
C LEU A 7 -4.66 -18.64 1.59
N LEU A 8 -4.01 -18.45 2.73
CA LEU A 8 -4.69 -17.98 3.94
C LEU A 8 -5.29 -16.58 3.76
N SER A 9 -4.59 -15.70 3.03
CA SER A 9 -5.10 -14.39 2.67
C SER A 9 -6.35 -14.49 1.79
N VAL A 10 -6.38 -15.42 0.83
CA VAL A 10 -7.57 -15.72 0.01
C VAL A 10 -8.72 -16.20 0.90
N VAL A 11 -8.48 -17.14 1.82
CA VAL A 11 -9.50 -17.64 2.77
C VAL A 11 -10.06 -16.49 3.62
N ALA A 12 -9.20 -15.65 4.20
CA ALA A 12 -9.64 -14.54 5.05
C ALA A 12 -10.48 -13.51 4.26
N VAL A 13 -10.01 -13.12 3.08
CA VAL A 13 -10.68 -12.11 2.24
C VAL A 13 -12.01 -12.63 1.72
N THR A 14 -12.08 -13.88 1.26
CA THR A 14 -13.33 -14.50 0.82
C THR A 14 -14.32 -14.65 1.96
N ALA A 15 -13.89 -15.11 3.14
CA ALA A 15 -14.73 -15.20 4.34
C ALA A 15 -15.32 -13.85 4.78
N TYR A 16 -14.62 -12.74 4.56
CA TYR A 16 -15.14 -11.39 4.79
C TYR A 16 -16.08 -10.89 3.70
N LEU A 17 -15.72 -11.09 2.44
CA LEU A 17 -16.47 -10.55 1.31
C LEU A 17 -17.78 -11.30 1.07
N VAL A 18 -17.82 -12.61 1.29
CA VAL A 18 -19.01 -13.44 1.06
C VAL A 18 -20.24 -12.94 1.84
N PRO A 19 -20.18 -12.71 3.17
CA PRO A 19 -21.28 -12.10 3.93
C PRO A 19 -21.64 -10.69 3.45
N VAL A 20 -20.66 -9.88 3.06
CA VAL A 20 -20.88 -8.51 2.57
C VAL A 20 -21.66 -8.52 1.26
N VAL A 21 -21.26 -9.40 0.34
CA VAL A 21 -21.90 -9.58 -0.97
C VAL A 21 -23.32 -10.11 -0.80
N TRP A 22 -23.54 -11.10 0.07
CA TRP A 22 -24.87 -11.67 0.31
C TRP A 22 -25.83 -10.75 1.07
N ARG A 23 -25.33 -9.86 1.94
CA ARG A 23 -26.17 -8.88 2.67
C ARG A 23 -26.67 -7.76 1.77
N ARG A 24 -26.02 -7.48 0.64
CA ARG A 24 -26.41 -6.39 -0.27
C ARG A 24 -27.44 -6.86 -1.30
N ARG A 25 -28.64 -6.25 -1.30
CA ARG A 25 -29.61 -6.40 -2.40
C ARG A 25 -29.11 -5.63 -3.65
N PRO A 26 -29.43 -6.05 -4.89
CA PRO A 26 -30.36 -7.12 -5.33
C PRO A 26 -29.78 -8.56 -5.42
N PRO A 27 -30.62 -9.61 -5.56
CA PRO A 27 -30.24 -11.04 -5.51
C PRO A 27 -29.22 -11.53 -6.56
N GLY A 28 -28.96 -10.77 -7.64
CA GLY A 28 -27.94 -11.10 -8.66
C GLY A 28 -26.52 -11.23 -8.11
N ARG A 29 -26.26 -10.69 -6.92
CA ARG A 29 -24.96 -10.74 -6.22
C ARG A 29 -24.61 -12.09 -5.62
N ARG A 30 -25.57 -13.00 -5.50
CA ARG A 30 -25.34 -14.34 -4.91
C ARG A 30 -24.39 -15.20 -5.76
N GLY A 31 -24.40 -15.04 -7.08
CA GLY A 31 -23.50 -15.76 -7.99
C GLY A 31 -22.03 -15.44 -7.71
N PHE A 32 -21.69 -14.15 -7.56
CA PHE A 32 -20.35 -13.75 -7.16
C PHE A 32 -19.98 -14.24 -5.75
N GLY A 33 -20.93 -14.23 -4.80
CA GLY A 33 -20.73 -14.82 -3.48
C GLY A 33 -20.35 -16.31 -3.53
N TRP A 34 -20.96 -17.09 -4.42
CA TRP A 34 -20.59 -18.50 -4.62
C TRP A 34 -19.20 -18.68 -5.23
N LEU A 35 -18.81 -17.84 -6.19
CA LEU A 35 -17.45 -17.87 -6.76
C LEU A 35 -16.40 -17.61 -5.69
N LEU A 36 -16.61 -16.60 -4.84
CA LEU A 36 -15.72 -16.29 -3.72
C LEU A 36 -15.66 -17.43 -2.70
N LEU A 37 -16.80 -18.06 -2.38
CA LEU A 37 -16.82 -19.19 -1.46
C LEU A 37 -16.08 -20.41 -2.03
N ALA A 38 -16.25 -20.68 -3.33
CA ALA A 38 -15.54 -21.76 -4.00
C ALA A 38 -14.02 -21.52 -4.02
N ASP A 39 -13.59 -20.29 -4.31
CA ASP A 39 -12.19 -19.88 -4.29
C ASP A 39 -11.57 -20.00 -2.88
N GLY A 40 -12.26 -19.49 -1.87
CA GLY A 40 -11.86 -19.64 -0.47
C GLY A 40 -11.82 -21.09 -0.01
N GLY A 41 -12.77 -21.92 -0.46
CA GLY A 41 -12.78 -23.35 -0.20
C GLY A 41 -11.61 -24.08 -0.86
N ALA A 42 -11.27 -23.75 -2.11
CA ALA A 42 -10.10 -24.28 -2.81
C ALA A 42 -8.80 -23.88 -2.10
N ALA A 43 -8.67 -22.63 -1.68
CA ALA A 43 -7.52 -22.16 -0.92
C ALA A 43 -7.38 -22.88 0.44
N LEU A 44 -8.49 -23.11 1.15
CA LEU A 44 -8.50 -23.88 2.39
C LEU A 44 -8.14 -25.35 2.15
N LEU A 45 -8.64 -25.96 1.07
CA LEU A 45 -8.33 -27.34 0.71
C LEU A 45 -6.84 -27.51 0.42
N ALA A 46 -6.24 -26.58 -0.31
CA ALA A 46 -4.79 -26.56 -0.56
C ALA A 46 -3.98 -26.45 0.75
N LEU A 47 -4.44 -25.64 1.72
CA LEU A 47 -3.79 -25.52 3.03
C LEU A 47 -3.89 -26.77 3.91
N LEU A 48 -4.91 -27.60 3.72
CA LEU A 48 -5.15 -28.80 4.53
C LEU A 48 -4.42 -30.04 4.01
N GLU A 49 -3.82 -29.98 2.82
CA GLU A 49 -3.07 -31.07 2.16
C GLU A 49 -3.73 -32.46 2.28
N PRO A 50 -5.02 -32.62 1.88
CA PRO A 50 -5.70 -33.89 1.97
C PRO A 50 -5.03 -34.96 1.08
N PRO A 51 -4.96 -36.23 1.54
CA PRO A 51 -4.31 -37.30 0.80
C PRO A 51 -5.00 -37.58 -0.54
N GLY A 52 -4.20 -37.77 -1.59
CA GLY A 52 -4.68 -38.11 -2.94
C GLY A 52 -5.09 -36.91 -3.81
N ILE A 53 -4.85 -35.68 -3.34
CA ILE A 53 -5.15 -34.44 -4.07
C ILE A 53 -3.86 -33.63 -4.24
N ASP A 54 -3.64 -33.10 -5.44
CA ASP A 54 -2.53 -32.19 -5.73
C ASP A 54 -2.82 -30.80 -5.13
N ALA A 55 -2.44 -30.63 -3.86
CA ALA A 55 -2.66 -29.40 -3.10
C ALA A 55 -1.93 -28.19 -3.70
N GLU A 56 -0.78 -28.41 -4.34
CA GLU A 56 0.01 -27.34 -4.96
C GLU A 56 -0.71 -26.78 -6.19
N LEU A 57 -1.19 -27.65 -7.08
CA LEU A 57 -1.99 -27.24 -8.24
C LEU A 57 -3.26 -26.50 -7.83
N ILE A 58 -4.00 -27.02 -6.84
CA ILE A 58 -5.20 -26.36 -6.32
C ILE A 58 -4.87 -24.99 -5.72
N GLY A 59 -3.75 -24.90 -5.00
CA GLY A 59 -3.27 -23.64 -4.43
C GLY A 59 -3.01 -22.58 -5.51
N PHE A 60 -2.33 -22.96 -6.59
CA PHE A 60 -2.10 -22.04 -7.72
C PHE A 60 -3.39 -21.60 -8.40
N ILE A 61 -4.35 -22.52 -8.59
CA ILE A 61 -5.66 -22.21 -9.15
C ILE A 61 -6.40 -21.19 -8.26
N ALA A 62 -6.41 -21.41 -6.94
CA ALA A 62 -7.07 -20.51 -5.99
C ALA A 62 -6.42 -19.11 -5.97
N ILE A 63 -5.08 -19.03 -5.96
CA ILE A 63 -4.38 -17.74 -6.00
C ILE A 63 -4.69 -17.00 -7.32
N ALA A 64 -4.66 -17.71 -8.45
CA ALA A 64 -4.99 -17.12 -9.74
C ALA A 64 -6.45 -16.61 -9.77
N ALA A 65 -7.40 -17.43 -9.33
CA ALA A 65 -8.81 -17.06 -9.23
C ALA A 65 -9.01 -15.83 -8.33
N ALA A 66 -8.37 -15.77 -7.16
CA ALA A 66 -8.39 -14.61 -6.30
C ALA A 66 -7.87 -13.33 -7.00
N VAL A 67 -6.81 -13.40 -7.79
CA VAL A 67 -6.32 -12.26 -8.59
C VAL A 67 -7.40 -11.78 -9.58
N PHE A 68 -8.06 -12.70 -10.30
CA PHE A 68 -9.12 -12.37 -11.24
C PHE A 68 -10.39 -11.82 -10.58
N LEU A 69 -10.77 -12.34 -9.41
CA LEU A 69 -12.01 -11.99 -8.72
C LEU A 69 -11.87 -10.75 -7.82
N LEU A 70 -10.68 -10.49 -7.29
CA LEU A 70 -10.46 -9.49 -6.23
C LEU A 70 -9.53 -8.35 -6.66
N VAL A 71 -8.50 -8.62 -7.47
CA VAL A 71 -7.45 -7.64 -7.79
C VAL A 71 -7.73 -6.92 -9.13
N ILE A 72 -8.09 -7.67 -10.17
CA ILE A 72 -8.35 -7.12 -11.50
C ILE A 72 -9.60 -6.21 -11.56
N PRO A 73 -10.74 -6.53 -10.91
CA PRO A 73 -11.96 -5.74 -11.09
C PRO A 73 -11.84 -4.27 -10.62
N PRO A 74 -11.22 -3.94 -9.47
CA PRO A 74 -10.94 -2.54 -9.12
C PRO A 74 -10.13 -1.78 -10.17
N LEU A 75 -9.15 -2.44 -10.81
CA LEU A 75 -8.33 -1.84 -11.87
C LEU A 75 -9.16 -1.57 -13.12
N LEU A 76 -9.97 -2.56 -13.55
CA LEU A 76 -10.90 -2.41 -14.67
C LEU A 76 -11.89 -1.27 -14.42
N ARG A 77 -12.43 -1.13 -13.21
CA ARG A 77 -13.33 -0.03 -12.87
C ARG A 77 -12.67 1.34 -12.99
N ASP A 78 -11.42 1.50 -12.56
CA ASP A 78 -10.69 2.75 -12.79
C ASP A 78 -10.44 3.00 -14.29
N LEU A 79 -10.16 1.95 -15.08
CA LEU A 79 -10.05 2.06 -16.53
C LEU A 79 -11.37 2.49 -17.19
N VAL A 80 -12.52 1.97 -16.75
CA VAL A 80 -13.86 2.43 -17.19
C VAL A 80 -14.00 3.94 -16.93
N HIS A 81 -13.71 4.40 -15.71
CA HIS A 81 -13.81 5.82 -15.38
C HIS A 81 -12.81 6.68 -16.17
N ARG A 82 -11.61 6.19 -16.46
CA ARG A 82 -10.65 6.86 -17.35
C ARG A 82 -11.17 6.96 -18.77
N ALA A 83 -11.74 5.88 -19.31
CA ALA A 83 -12.34 5.88 -20.64
C ALA A 83 -13.51 6.89 -20.72
N LEU A 84 -14.38 6.94 -19.71
CA LEU A 84 -15.46 7.94 -19.64
C LEU A 84 -14.94 9.38 -19.56
N ARG A 85 -13.89 9.64 -18.76
CA ARG A 85 -13.25 10.96 -18.67
C ARG A 85 -12.55 11.38 -19.96
N ALA A 86 -12.02 10.42 -20.70
CA ALA A 86 -11.42 10.64 -22.02
C ALA A 86 -12.46 10.68 -23.15
N ASP A 87 -13.75 10.70 -22.81
CA ASP A 87 -14.88 10.64 -23.75
C ASP A 87 -14.77 9.48 -24.75
N LYS A 88 -14.51 8.27 -24.22
CA LYS A 88 -14.48 7.01 -24.98
C LYS A 88 -15.54 6.03 -24.44
N PRO A 89 -16.85 6.31 -24.63
CA PRO A 89 -17.93 5.54 -24.02
C PRO A 89 -18.01 4.10 -24.52
N ARG A 90 -17.62 3.83 -25.78
CA ARG A 90 -17.55 2.44 -26.30
C ARG A 90 -16.49 1.61 -25.57
N LEU A 91 -15.28 2.17 -25.38
CA LEU A 91 -14.24 1.49 -24.61
C LEU A 91 -14.68 1.26 -23.16
N ALA A 92 -15.32 2.27 -22.55
CA ALA A 92 -15.88 2.15 -21.21
C ALA A 92 -16.90 0.99 -21.12
N LEU A 93 -17.77 0.83 -22.12
CA LEU A 93 -18.74 -0.26 -22.16
C LEU A 93 -18.08 -1.64 -22.25
N HIS A 94 -17.07 -1.83 -23.10
CA HIS A 94 -16.35 -3.11 -23.21
C HIS A 94 -15.61 -3.46 -21.91
N LEU A 95 -14.94 -2.48 -21.30
CA LEU A 95 -14.26 -2.67 -20.01
C LEU A 95 -15.24 -3.00 -18.89
N LEU A 96 -16.44 -2.42 -18.93
CA LEU A 96 -17.51 -2.71 -17.98
C LEU A 96 -18.07 -4.13 -18.16
N GLN A 97 -18.24 -4.58 -19.40
CA GLN A 97 -18.66 -5.96 -19.71
C GLN A 97 -17.63 -6.98 -19.20
N LEU A 98 -16.34 -6.71 -19.41
CA LEU A 98 -15.27 -7.55 -18.86
C LEU A 98 -15.28 -7.55 -17.32
N TRP A 99 -15.55 -6.40 -16.70
CA TRP A 99 -15.70 -6.31 -15.26
C TRP A 99 -16.90 -7.14 -14.75
N GLU A 100 -18.03 -7.08 -15.45
CA GLU A 100 -19.25 -7.83 -15.11
C GLU A 100 -19.04 -9.35 -15.22
N LEU A 101 -18.20 -9.82 -16.16
CA LEU A 101 -17.79 -11.22 -16.26
C LEU A 101 -17.05 -11.70 -15.00
N LEU A 102 -16.17 -10.86 -14.46
CA LEU A 102 -15.36 -11.19 -13.28
C LEU A 102 -16.13 -11.01 -11.96
N GLN A 103 -17.08 -10.08 -11.92
CA GLN A 103 -17.91 -9.80 -10.74
C GLN A 103 -19.41 -9.81 -11.09
N PRO A 104 -19.98 -10.98 -11.41
CA PRO A 104 -21.35 -11.10 -11.88
C PRO A 104 -22.35 -10.56 -10.85
N GLY A 105 -23.25 -9.69 -11.31
CA GLY A 105 -24.30 -9.07 -10.49
C GLY A 105 -23.82 -8.00 -9.52
N MET A 106 -22.52 -7.66 -9.48
CA MET A 106 -22.01 -6.58 -8.62
C MET A 106 -22.32 -5.20 -9.19
N LEU A 107 -22.49 -5.07 -10.50
CA LEU A 107 -22.88 -3.83 -11.17
C LEU A 107 -24.34 -3.49 -10.87
N SER A 108 -24.68 -2.21 -10.69
CA SER A 108 -26.08 -1.79 -10.83
C SER A 108 -26.43 -1.77 -12.33
N GLY A 109 -27.64 -2.21 -12.70
CA GLY A 109 -28.13 -2.08 -14.07
C GLY A 109 -27.99 -0.63 -14.59
N GLU A 110 -28.20 0.32 -13.69
CA GLU A 110 -28.08 1.76 -13.91
C GLU A 110 -26.71 2.19 -14.47
N GLU A 111 -25.58 1.69 -13.93
CA GLU A 111 -24.25 2.10 -14.40
C GLU A 111 -24.00 1.67 -15.86
N ARG A 112 -24.46 0.46 -16.22
CA ARG A 112 -24.37 -0.06 -17.59
C ARG A 112 -25.28 0.68 -18.54
N GLU A 113 -26.53 0.89 -18.14
CA GLU A 113 -27.52 1.60 -18.93
C GLU A 113 -27.08 3.04 -19.20
N MET A 114 -26.55 3.76 -18.20
CA MET A 114 -26.03 5.12 -18.41
C MET A 114 -24.89 5.18 -19.43
N ILE A 115 -23.97 4.21 -19.43
CA ILE A 115 -22.87 4.18 -20.40
C ILE A 115 -23.40 3.82 -21.80
N ALA A 116 -24.33 2.87 -21.89
CA ALA A 116 -24.98 2.49 -23.14
C ALA A 116 -25.77 3.66 -23.75
N ILE A 117 -26.52 4.41 -22.94
CA ILE A 117 -27.22 5.65 -23.33
C ILE A 117 -26.26 6.66 -23.95
N ARG A 118 -25.08 6.86 -23.33
CA ARG A 118 -24.06 7.75 -23.88
C ARG A 118 -23.48 7.27 -25.21
N VAL A 119 -23.33 5.95 -25.39
CA VAL A 119 -22.92 5.38 -26.68
C VAL A 119 -24.00 5.63 -27.74
N ALA A 120 -25.27 5.34 -27.43
CA ALA A 120 -26.39 5.55 -28.33
C ALA A 120 -26.52 7.02 -28.74
N ALA A 121 -26.31 7.95 -27.80
CA ALA A 121 -26.33 9.38 -28.08
C ALA A 121 -25.22 9.85 -29.00
N ARG A 122 -24.01 9.31 -28.84
CA ARG A 122 -22.90 9.61 -29.73
C ARG A 122 -23.10 9.03 -31.13
N ASP A 123 -23.72 7.86 -31.22
CA ASP A 123 -23.95 7.15 -32.47
C ASP A 123 -25.16 7.71 -33.26
N GLY A 124 -25.86 8.72 -32.71
CA GLY A 124 -27.04 9.33 -33.33
C GLY A 124 -28.29 8.45 -33.33
N LYS A 125 -28.29 7.32 -32.60
CA LYS A 125 -29.36 6.32 -32.59
C LYS A 125 -30.45 6.61 -31.54
N ILE A 126 -30.74 7.89 -31.30
CA ILE A 126 -31.60 8.33 -30.19
C ILE A 126 -33.02 7.79 -30.30
N ASP A 127 -33.67 7.96 -31.44
CA ASP A 127 -35.07 7.57 -31.61
C ASP A 127 -35.26 6.06 -31.56
N ALA A 128 -34.32 5.30 -32.16
CA ALA A 128 -34.30 3.85 -32.11
C ALA A 128 -34.14 3.36 -30.66
N THR A 129 -33.14 3.85 -29.92
CA THR A 129 -32.92 3.47 -28.53
C THR A 129 -34.08 3.90 -27.63
N ALA A 130 -34.62 5.10 -27.79
CA ALA A 130 -35.80 5.56 -27.04
C ALA A 130 -37.03 4.69 -27.34
N GLY A 131 -37.20 4.24 -28.59
CA GLY A 131 -38.25 3.30 -28.99
C GLY A 131 -38.10 1.93 -28.29
N GLU A 132 -36.90 1.37 -28.30
CA GLU A 132 -36.59 0.11 -27.61
C GLU A 132 -36.82 0.22 -26.08
N MET A 133 -36.39 1.32 -25.48
CA MET A 133 -36.58 1.57 -24.04
C MET A 133 -38.05 1.72 -23.67
N ARG A 134 -38.86 2.37 -24.51
CA ARG A 134 -40.32 2.43 -24.32
C ARG A 134 -40.96 1.05 -24.43
N ALA A 135 -40.58 0.26 -25.44
CA ALA A 135 -41.08 -1.10 -25.60
C ALA A 135 -40.68 -2.02 -24.43
N LEU A 136 -39.47 -1.84 -23.87
CA LEU A 136 -39.04 -2.56 -22.67
C LEU A 136 -39.85 -2.14 -21.45
N ARG A 137 -40.02 -0.82 -21.24
CA ARG A 137 -40.82 -0.25 -20.16
C ARG A 137 -42.23 -0.82 -20.15
N ASP A 138 -42.88 -0.92 -21.31
CA ASP A 138 -44.26 -1.42 -21.41
C ASP A 138 -44.40 -2.90 -21.02
N ARG A 139 -43.30 -3.65 -21.04
CA ARG A 139 -43.25 -5.05 -20.59
C ARG A 139 -42.95 -5.19 -19.10
N ILE A 140 -42.56 -4.11 -18.40
CA ILE A 140 -42.25 -4.14 -16.97
C ILE A 140 -43.57 -4.13 -16.18
N PRO A 141 -43.87 -5.19 -15.41
CA PRO A 141 -45.12 -5.26 -14.63
C PRO A 141 -45.13 -4.29 -13.46
N ASP A 142 -43.96 -4.02 -12.89
CA ASP A 142 -43.75 -3.22 -11.69
C ASP A 142 -43.78 -1.70 -12.00
N PRO A 143 -44.62 -0.90 -11.29
CA PRO A 143 -44.67 0.55 -11.46
C PRO A 143 -43.33 1.25 -11.24
N HIS A 144 -42.55 0.84 -10.23
CA HIS A 144 -41.26 1.49 -9.95
C HIS A 144 -40.24 1.24 -11.07
N GLY A 145 -40.19 0.02 -11.61
CA GLY A 145 -39.36 -0.30 -12.77
C GLY A 145 -39.75 0.48 -14.03
N ARG A 146 -41.04 0.83 -14.21
CA ARG A 146 -41.47 1.71 -15.31
C ARG A 146 -41.00 3.15 -15.12
N VAL A 147 -41.14 3.70 -13.92
CA VAL A 147 -40.64 5.04 -13.57
C VAL A 147 -39.13 5.14 -13.78
N HIS A 148 -38.39 4.10 -13.39
CA HIS A 148 -36.95 4.02 -13.63
C HIS A 148 -36.61 4.10 -15.13
N MET A 149 -37.30 3.34 -15.97
CA MET A 149 -37.12 3.40 -17.42
C MET A 149 -37.47 4.77 -18.01
N ASP A 150 -38.52 5.43 -17.51
CA ASP A 150 -38.86 6.78 -17.94
C ASP A 150 -37.75 7.79 -17.55
N HIS A 151 -37.11 7.65 -16.38
CA HIS A 151 -35.94 8.47 -16.04
C HIS A 151 -34.77 8.25 -17.00
N LEU A 152 -34.50 7.01 -17.41
CA LEU A 152 -33.44 6.70 -18.37
C LEU A 152 -33.74 7.28 -19.76
N ILE A 153 -34.99 7.28 -20.19
CA ILE A 153 -35.43 7.92 -21.44
C ILE A 153 -35.21 9.43 -21.39
N VAL A 154 -35.60 10.09 -20.30
CA VAL A 154 -35.31 11.53 -20.10
C VAL A 154 -33.81 11.79 -20.15
N PHE A 155 -33.02 10.95 -19.47
CA PHE A 155 -31.56 11.08 -19.46
C PHE A 155 -30.91 10.85 -20.84
N LEU A 156 -31.46 9.96 -21.67
CA LEU A 156 -31.06 9.77 -23.06
C LEU A 156 -31.26 11.04 -23.88
N TYR A 157 -32.43 11.66 -23.78
CA TYR A 157 -32.72 12.93 -24.48
C TYR A 157 -31.83 14.08 -23.98
N LEU A 158 -31.61 14.20 -22.67
CA LEU A 158 -30.70 15.20 -22.09
C LEU A 158 -29.25 14.97 -22.55
N SER A 159 -28.79 13.71 -22.58
CA SER A 159 -27.46 13.35 -23.08
C SER A 159 -27.28 13.66 -24.56
N ALA A 160 -28.37 13.58 -25.33
CA ALA A 160 -28.44 13.93 -26.74
C ALA A 160 -28.66 15.43 -27.00
N ARG A 161 -28.87 16.23 -25.95
CA ARG A 161 -29.27 17.65 -26.04
C ARG A 161 -30.56 17.90 -26.80
N ARG A 162 -31.47 16.93 -26.79
CA ARG A 162 -32.82 17.09 -27.31
C ARG A 162 -33.70 17.63 -26.19
N TRP A 163 -33.53 18.92 -25.90
CA TRP A 163 -34.12 19.57 -24.72
C TRP A 163 -35.64 19.47 -24.69
N SER A 164 -36.29 19.74 -25.82
CA SER A 164 -37.76 19.68 -25.96
C SER A 164 -38.30 18.27 -25.67
N ASP A 165 -37.68 17.23 -26.22
CA ASP A 165 -38.08 15.85 -25.98
C ASP A 165 -37.83 15.42 -24.53
N ALA A 166 -36.74 15.87 -23.91
CA ALA A 166 -36.43 15.60 -22.51
C ALA A 166 -37.48 16.20 -21.58
N VAL A 167 -37.81 17.48 -21.77
CA VAL A 167 -38.81 18.20 -20.97
C VAL A 167 -40.20 17.58 -21.14
N GLN A 168 -40.63 17.32 -22.39
CA GLN A 168 -41.91 16.66 -22.64
C GLN A 168 -41.98 15.25 -22.03
N ALA A 169 -40.89 14.49 -22.06
CA ALA A 169 -40.85 13.16 -21.45
C ALA A 169 -40.91 13.24 -19.92
N TYR A 170 -40.29 14.26 -19.32
CA TYR A 170 -40.33 14.52 -17.89
C TYR A 170 -41.74 14.93 -17.42
N GLU A 171 -42.31 15.99 -17.99
CA GLU A 171 -43.60 16.55 -17.56
C GLU A 171 -44.74 15.54 -17.71
N ARG A 172 -44.74 14.72 -18.75
CA ARG A 172 -45.80 13.74 -18.98
C ARG A 172 -45.86 12.62 -17.95
N ARG A 173 -44.76 12.30 -17.26
CA ARG A 173 -44.64 11.02 -16.53
C ARG A 173 -43.89 11.07 -15.20
N LEU A 174 -43.08 12.10 -14.95
CA LEU A 174 -42.12 12.12 -13.85
C LEU A 174 -42.19 13.41 -13.02
N GLU A 175 -43.13 14.30 -13.29
CA GLU A 175 -43.25 15.57 -12.58
C GLU A 175 -43.43 15.38 -11.07
N ASP A 176 -44.25 14.40 -10.69
CA ASP A 176 -44.56 14.02 -9.30
C ASP A 176 -43.56 13.03 -8.68
N GLU A 177 -42.66 12.46 -9.48
CA GLU A 177 -41.71 11.44 -9.02
C GLU A 177 -40.39 12.07 -8.51
N PRO A 178 -39.73 11.45 -7.51
CA PRO A 178 -38.46 11.94 -7.00
C PRO A 178 -37.36 11.79 -8.06
N LEU A 179 -36.83 12.92 -8.51
CA LEU A 179 -35.76 12.97 -9.50
C LEU A 179 -34.40 12.62 -8.91
N SER A 180 -33.56 11.98 -9.73
CA SER A 180 -32.15 11.84 -9.41
C SER A 180 -31.45 13.22 -9.42
N PRO A 181 -30.50 13.47 -8.51
CA PRO A 181 -29.64 14.66 -8.48
C PRO A 181 -29.10 15.13 -9.84
N GLN A 182 -28.66 14.17 -10.65
CA GLN A 182 -28.03 14.44 -11.94
C GLN A 182 -29.07 14.82 -12.99
N THR A 183 -30.25 14.20 -12.97
CA THR A 183 -31.35 14.55 -13.86
C THR A 183 -31.90 15.95 -13.54
N CYS A 184 -32.02 16.32 -12.26
CA CYS A 184 -32.48 17.65 -11.84
C CYS A 184 -31.67 18.78 -12.47
N THR A 185 -30.33 18.71 -12.37
CA THR A 185 -29.47 19.79 -12.87
C THR A 185 -29.47 19.91 -14.39
N GLU A 186 -29.53 18.79 -15.11
CA GLU A 186 -29.61 18.81 -16.57
C GLU A 186 -31.02 19.23 -17.07
N LEU A 187 -32.09 18.93 -16.31
CA LEU A 187 -33.44 19.43 -16.59
C LEU A 187 -33.55 20.94 -16.40
N ILE A 188 -32.97 21.52 -15.34
CA ILE A 188 -32.91 22.98 -15.17
C ILE A 188 -32.25 23.61 -16.40
N TRP A 189 -31.15 23.03 -16.88
CA TRP A 189 -30.53 23.50 -18.10
C TRP A 189 -31.50 23.42 -19.28
N ALA A 190 -32.15 22.27 -19.49
CA ALA A 190 -33.08 22.09 -20.60
C ALA A 190 -34.19 23.16 -20.60
N TYR A 191 -34.82 23.42 -19.45
CA TYR A 191 -35.80 24.50 -19.29
C TYR A 191 -35.22 25.87 -19.64
N CYS A 192 -34.02 26.19 -19.13
CA CYS A 192 -33.34 27.44 -19.43
C CYS A 192 -32.99 27.63 -20.91
N GLU A 193 -32.57 26.57 -21.62
CA GLU A 193 -32.26 26.64 -23.06
C GLU A 193 -33.53 26.80 -23.92
N LEU A 194 -34.65 26.21 -23.48
CA LEU A 194 -35.97 26.40 -24.11
C LEU A 194 -36.61 27.75 -23.79
N GLY A 195 -36.02 28.53 -22.86
CA GLY A 195 -36.52 29.83 -22.44
C GLY A 195 -37.62 29.79 -21.36
N ASP A 196 -37.97 28.62 -20.84
CA ASP A 196 -38.96 28.48 -19.77
C ASP A 196 -38.31 28.67 -18.39
N LEU A 197 -38.06 29.93 -18.04
CA LEU A 197 -37.46 30.28 -16.76
C LEU A 197 -38.41 30.05 -15.57
N ARG A 198 -39.72 30.03 -15.77
CA ARG A 198 -40.69 29.78 -14.69
C ARG A 198 -40.60 28.33 -14.22
N ALA A 199 -40.60 27.38 -15.15
CA ALA A 199 -40.39 25.97 -14.83
C ALA A 199 -39.00 25.71 -14.24
N ALA A 200 -37.96 26.39 -14.76
CA ALA A 200 -36.62 26.32 -14.18
C ALA A 200 -36.60 26.79 -12.72
N ALA A 201 -37.22 27.94 -12.41
CA ALA A 201 -37.31 28.49 -11.04
C ALA A 201 -38.00 27.52 -10.08
N ALA A 202 -39.16 26.97 -10.49
CA ALA A 202 -39.90 25.98 -9.68
C ALA A 202 -39.05 24.74 -9.37
N LEU A 203 -38.25 24.27 -10.32
CA LEU A 203 -37.35 23.14 -10.09
C LEU A 203 -36.17 23.51 -9.17
N VAL A 204 -35.62 24.73 -9.26
CA VAL A 204 -34.61 25.22 -8.31
C VAL A 204 -35.17 25.23 -6.88
N GLU A 205 -36.41 25.69 -6.68
CA GLU A 205 -37.07 25.69 -5.37
C GLU A 205 -37.26 24.28 -4.81
N ARG A 206 -37.74 23.33 -5.63
CA ARG A 206 -37.85 21.92 -5.23
C ARG A 206 -36.53 21.35 -4.74
N ILE A 207 -35.42 21.64 -5.44
CA ILE A 207 -34.07 21.22 -5.05
C ILE A 207 -33.63 21.90 -3.75
N ALA A 208 -33.94 23.20 -3.59
CA ALA A 208 -33.60 23.95 -2.39
C ALA A 208 -34.35 23.42 -1.15
N GLN A 209 -35.64 23.12 -1.27
CA GLN A 209 -36.44 22.51 -0.20
C GLN A 209 -35.89 21.12 0.18
N ALA A 210 -35.48 20.32 -0.80
CA ALA A 210 -34.83 19.03 -0.53
C ALA A 210 -33.47 19.19 0.19
N ALA A 211 -32.75 20.30 -0.04
CA ALA A 211 -31.50 20.59 0.66
C ALA A 211 -31.70 20.92 2.14
N GLU A 212 -32.80 21.58 2.49
CA GLU A 212 -33.14 21.93 3.87
C GLU A 212 -33.52 20.70 4.72
N ALA A 213 -33.95 19.60 4.08
CA ALA A 213 -34.26 18.33 4.73
C ALA A 213 -33.03 17.57 5.30
N GLY A 214 -31.81 18.10 5.16
CA GLY A 214 -30.63 17.67 5.93
C GLY A 214 -29.63 16.77 5.21
N GLU A 215 -29.71 16.63 3.89
CA GLU A 215 -28.75 15.86 3.10
C GLU A 215 -27.70 16.76 2.40
N PRO A 216 -26.40 16.62 2.72
CA PRO A 216 -25.34 17.52 2.20
C PRO A 216 -25.22 17.59 0.66
N MET A 217 -25.61 16.54 -0.06
CA MET A 217 -25.54 16.50 -1.53
C MET A 217 -26.53 17.47 -2.17
N TRP A 218 -27.72 17.61 -1.60
CA TRP A 218 -28.74 18.53 -2.08
C TRP A 218 -28.34 19.99 -1.89
N GLY A 219 -27.58 20.32 -0.84
CA GLY A 219 -27.00 21.66 -0.68
C GLY A 219 -26.05 22.05 -1.81
N TYR A 220 -25.20 21.13 -2.27
CA TYR A 220 -24.33 21.34 -3.43
C TYR A 220 -25.14 21.52 -4.73
N LEU A 221 -26.17 20.70 -4.94
CA LEU A 221 -27.03 20.78 -6.12
C LEU A 221 -27.82 22.08 -6.15
N ALA A 222 -28.35 22.53 -5.00
CA ALA A 222 -29.07 23.79 -4.87
C ALA A 222 -28.19 24.98 -5.27
N GLN A 223 -26.92 25.00 -4.84
CA GLN A 223 -25.97 26.04 -5.26
C GLN A 223 -25.72 26.04 -6.76
N ARG A 224 -25.55 24.86 -7.35
CA ARG A 224 -25.35 24.73 -8.80
C ARG A 224 -26.60 25.13 -9.59
N ALA A 225 -27.78 24.75 -9.11
CA ALA A 225 -29.08 25.09 -9.69
C ALA A 225 -29.32 26.61 -9.70
N ARG A 226 -29.06 27.28 -8.56
CA ARG A 226 -29.15 28.75 -8.44
C ARG A 226 -28.20 29.46 -9.39
N LEU A 227 -26.94 29.02 -9.48
CA LEU A 227 -25.97 29.58 -10.43
C LEU A 227 -26.46 29.48 -11.88
N MET A 228 -26.97 28.32 -12.28
CA MET A 228 -27.48 28.09 -13.64
C MET A 228 -28.67 29.02 -13.93
N PHE A 229 -29.64 29.08 -13.03
CA PHE A 229 -30.78 29.96 -13.17
C PHE A 229 -30.36 31.43 -13.28
N LEU A 230 -29.54 31.94 -12.36
CA LEU A 230 -29.07 33.33 -12.36
C LEU A 230 -28.32 33.67 -13.65
N ALA A 231 -27.51 32.74 -14.17
CA ALA A 231 -26.84 32.92 -15.45
C ALA A 231 -27.85 33.03 -16.61
N PHE A 232 -28.84 32.13 -16.68
CA PHE A 232 -29.82 32.14 -17.76
C PHE A 232 -30.86 33.28 -17.66
N ALA A 233 -31.07 33.81 -16.45
CA ALA A 233 -31.88 34.99 -16.15
C ALA A 233 -31.12 36.32 -16.34
N GLY A 234 -29.89 36.30 -16.87
CA GLY A 234 -29.11 37.50 -17.19
C GLY A 234 -28.61 38.27 -15.97
N GLN A 235 -28.50 37.64 -14.80
CA GLN A 235 -28.14 38.30 -13.54
C GLN A 235 -26.62 38.46 -13.37
N ARG A 236 -26.03 39.37 -14.15
CA ARG A 236 -24.58 39.64 -14.21
C ARG A 236 -23.97 39.95 -12.84
N GLU A 237 -24.57 40.92 -12.15
CA GLU A 237 -24.10 41.41 -10.84
C GLU A 237 -24.13 40.31 -9.78
N ALA A 238 -25.16 39.46 -9.81
CA ALA A 238 -25.26 38.31 -8.91
C ALA A 238 -24.09 37.33 -9.10
N LEU A 239 -23.68 37.09 -10.36
CA LEU A 239 -22.54 36.22 -10.65
C LEU A 239 -21.21 36.85 -10.22
N ASP A 240 -21.04 38.16 -10.42
CA ASP A 240 -19.85 38.89 -9.98
C ASP A 240 -19.68 38.81 -8.45
N GLU A 241 -20.76 39.00 -7.68
CA GLU A 241 -20.77 38.84 -6.22
C GLU A 241 -20.43 37.40 -5.81
N LEU A 242 -21.00 36.40 -6.48
CA LEU A 242 -20.74 34.99 -6.18
C LEU A 242 -19.29 34.57 -6.47
N PHE A 243 -18.64 35.20 -7.44
CA PHE A 243 -17.27 34.89 -7.87
C PHE A 243 -16.20 35.81 -7.28
N ALA A 244 -16.58 36.85 -6.53
CA ALA A 244 -15.68 37.76 -5.83
C ALA A 244 -14.74 37.03 -4.85
N GLU A 245 -13.70 37.73 -4.36
CA GLU A 245 -12.67 37.13 -3.48
C GLU A 245 -13.24 36.49 -2.20
N ASP A 246 -14.34 37.05 -1.68
CA ASP A 246 -15.09 36.57 -0.52
C ASP A 246 -16.41 35.85 -0.90
N GLY A 247 -16.65 35.64 -2.19
CA GLY A 247 -17.88 35.05 -2.72
C GLY A 247 -18.01 33.54 -2.45
N ALA A 248 -19.25 33.07 -2.32
CA ALA A 248 -19.58 31.68 -2.01
C ALA A 248 -19.07 30.66 -3.06
N LEU A 249 -18.88 31.11 -4.32
CA LEU A 249 -18.46 30.29 -5.46
C LEU A 249 -17.07 30.64 -6.01
N ARG A 250 -16.25 31.39 -5.24
CA ARG A 250 -14.87 31.74 -5.61
C ARG A 250 -13.98 30.54 -5.95
N ALA A 251 -14.30 29.37 -5.39
CA ALA A 251 -13.54 28.14 -5.55
C ALA A 251 -13.81 27.45 -6.91
N LEU A 252 -14.80 27.89 -7.68
CA LEU A 252 -15.06 27.34 -9.00
C LEU A 252 -13.86 27.59 -9.93
N PRO A 253 -13.54 26.64 -10.84
CA PRO A 253 -12.50 26.85 -11.83
C PRO A 253 -12.76 28.12 -12.65
N ARG A 254 -11.70 28.88 -12.97
CA ARG A 254 -11.83 30.12 -13.74
C ARG A 254 -12.50 29.93 -15.11
N ALA A 255 -12.33 28.77 -15.72
CA ALA A 255 -13.04 28.41 -16.96
C ALA A 255 -14.56 28.36 -16.75
N SER A 256 -15.02 27.78 -15.64
CA SER A 256 -16.44 27.68 -15.29
C SER A 256 -17.03 29.03 -14.90
N GLN A 257 -16.29 29.84 -14.12
CA GLN A 257 -16.70 31.23 -13.80
C GLN A 257 -16.88 32.07 -15.07
N ALA A 258 -15.88 32.03 -15.98
CA ALA A 258 -15.95 32.74 -17.25
C ALA A 258 -17.09 32.24 -18.15
N PHE A 259 -17.35 30.93 -18.18
CA PHE A 259 -18.46 30.35 -18.94
C PHE A 259 -19.81 30.87 -18.44
N TRP A 260 -20.10 30.74 -17.14
CA TRP A 260 -21.39 31.17 -16.58
C TRP A 260 -21.59 32.68 -16.66
N SER A 261 -20.53 33.47 -16.45
CA SER A 261 -20.58 34.92 -16.66
C SER A 261 -20.89 35.24 -18.13
N GLY A 262 -20.26 34.51 -19.06
CA GLY A 262 -20.54 34.65 -20.50
C GLY A 262 -22.00 34.36 -20.85
N VAL A 263 -22.62 33.34 -20.23
CA VAL A 263 -24.05 33.07 -20.38
C VAL A 263 -24.88 34.23 -19.83
N ALA A 264 -24.58 34.76 -18.65
CA ALA A 264 -25.30 35.89 -18.07
C ALA A 264 -25.25 37.15 -18.94
N HIS A 265 -24.07 37.52 -19.45
CA HIS A 265 -23.94 38.64 -20.39
C HIS A 265 -24.70 38.39 -21.69
N LEU A 266 -24.70 37.16 -22.20
CA LEU A 266 -25.44 36.83 -23.41
C LEU A 266 -26.94 37.05 -23.22
N ARG A 267 -27.47 36.57 -22.09
CA ARG A 267 -28.89 36.68 -21.73
C ARG A 267 -29.31 38.09 -21.31
N ALA A 268 -28.36 38.93 -20.93
CA ALA A 268 -28.57 40.37 -20.73
C ALA A 268 -28.53 41.18 -22.06
N GLY A 269 -28.32 40.54 -23.21
CA GLY A 269 -28.22 41.21 -24.51
C GLY A 269 -26.83 41.77 -24.84
N GLU A 270 -25.80 41.47 -24.02
CA GLU A 270 -24.44 41.99 -24.17
C GLU A 270 -23.55 41.00 -24.95
N THR A 271 -23.91 40.75 -26.20
CA THR A 271 -23.33 39.68 -27.03
C THR A 271 -21.80 39.77 -27.16
N GLU A 272 -21.22 40.97 -27.23
CA GLU A 272 -19.77 41.12 -27.38
C GLU A 272 -19.01 40.79 -26.07
N ALA A 273 -19.53 41.23 -24.92
CA ALA A 273 -18.98 40.86 -23.62
C ALA A 273 -19.05 39.35 -23.39
N ALA A 274 -20.20 38.75 -23.73
CA ALA A 274 -20.40 37.30 -23.69
C ALA A 274 -19.37 36.56 -24.56
N ARG A 275 -19.17 37.00 -25.81
CA ARG A 275 -18.21 36.40 -26.74
C ARG A 275 -16.79 36.43 -26.19
N GLN A 276 -16.38 37.53 -25.55
CA GLN A 276 -15.05 37.62 -24.94
C GLN A 276 -14.88 36.65 -23.76
N LEU A 277 -15.88 36.55 -22.89
CA LEU A 277 -15.87 35.64 -21.74
C LEU A 277 -15.87 34.18 -22.16
N LEU A 278 -16.70 33.80 -23.14
CA LEU A 278 -16.73 32.44 -23.69
C LEU A 278 -15.41 32.09 -24.41
N LYS A 279 -14.81 33.04 -25.15
CA LYS A 279 -13.46 32.85 -25.75
C LYS A 279 -12.38 32.68 -24.68
N ARG A 280 -12.46 33.41 -23.56
CA ARG A 280 -11.56 33.19 -22.42
C ARG A 280 -11.77 31.78 -21.87
N ALA A 281 -13.01 31.40 -21.56
CA ALA A 281 -13.36 30.09 -21.03
C ALA A 281 -12.83 28.95 -21.91
N SER A 282 -12.97 29.01 -23.24
CA SER A 282 -12.50 27.97 -24.16
C SER A 282 -10.98 27.83 -24.26
N ARG A 283 -10.22 28.92 -23.98
CA ARG A 283 -8.74 28.97 -24.03
C ARG A 283 -8.05 28.53 -22.76
N TRP A 284 -8.77 28.40 -21.64
CA TRP A 284 -8.16 27.95 -20.38
C TRP A 284 -7.53 26.54 -20.54
N THR A 285 -6.27 26.41 -20.14
CA THR A 285 -5.51 25.15 -20.26
C THR A 285 -5.60 24.27 -19.02
N ARG A 286 -5.99 24.83 -17.86
CA ARG A 286 -6.15 24.13 -16.57
C ARG A 286 -7.55 24.36 -15.99
N GLY A 287 -8.17 23.28 -15.52
CA GLY A 287 -9.48 23.30 -14.86
C GLY A 287 -10.66 23.14 -15.82
N ASP A 288 -11.60 22.25 -15.42
CA ASP A 288 -12.90 21.93 -16.03
C ASP A 288 -12.97 21.78 -17.56
N VAL A 289 -12.76 20.55 -18.05
CA VAL A 289 -12.88 20.20 -19.49
C VAL A 289 -14.29 20.48 -20.03
N ARG A 290 -15.32 20.29 -19.21
CA ARG A 290 -16.72 20.42 -19.63
C ARG A 290 -17.05 21.89 -19.93
N ALA A 291 -16.72 22.81 -19.03
CA ALA A 291 -16.96 24.25 -19.23
C ALA A 291 -16.32 24.78 -20.53
N ARG A 292 -15.12 24.30 -20.87
CA ARG A 292 -14.42 24.71 -22.11
C ARG A 292 -15.13 24.23 -23.37
N GLU A 293 -15.60 22.99 -23.35
CA GLU A 293 -16.30 22.40 -24.48
C GLU A 293 -17.66 23.07 -24.70
N LEU A 294 -18.37 23.35 -23.61
CA LEU A 294 -19.61 24.13 -23.64
C LEU A 294 -19.39 25.55 -24.15
N ALA A 295 -18.29 26.19 -23.74
CA ALA A 295 -17.94 27.52 -24.23
C ALA A 295 -17.67 27.53 -25.74
N ARG A 296 -16.98 26.52 -26.27
CA ARG A 296 -16.77 26.37 -27.73
C ARG A 296 -18.10 26.20 -28.46
N GLN A 297 -18.93 25.28 -27.99
CA GLN A 297 -20.21 25.01 -28.63
C GLN A 297 -21.15 26.23 -28.59
N MET A 298 -21.11 27.02 -27.52
CA MET A 298 -21.87 28.27 -27.46
C MET A 298 -21.31 29.31 -28.44
N LEU A 299 -19.99 29.41 -28.60
CA LEU A 299 -19.37 30.28 -29.61
C LEU A 299 -19.73 29.84 -31.02
N ASP A 300 -19.63 28.54 -31.32
CA ASP A 300 -19.98 27.99 -32.63
C ASP A 300 -21.44 28.30 -32.98
N ARG A 301 -22.37 28.15 -32.01
CA ARG A 301 -23.79 28.52 -32.17
C ARG A 301 -23.98 30.02 -32.46
N LEU A 302 -23.24 30.89 -31.79
CA LEU A 302 -23.28 32.34 -32.01
C LEU A 302 -22.69 32.75 -33.37
N GLU A 303 -21.78 31.95 -33.91
CA GLU A 303 -21.12 32.22 -35.19
C GLU A 303 -21.87 31.61 -36.38
N SER A 304 -22.50 30.44 -36.21
CA SER A 304 -23.26 29.76 -37.27
C SER A 304 -24.69 30.28 -37.44
N GLY A 305 -25.28 30.83 -36.39
CA GLY A 305 -26.68 31.28 -36.39
C GLY A 305 -27.71 30.15 -36.25
N ASP A 306 -27.27 28.90 -36.03
CA ASP A 306 -28.13 27.71 -35.91
C ASP A 306 -28.76 27.53 -34.52
N ALA A 307 -28.64 28.51 -33.63
CA ALA A 307 -29.20 28.41 -32.28
C ALA A 307 -30.72 28.59 -32.29
N GLU A 308 -31.44 27.83 -31.46
CA GLU A 308 -32.84 28.16 -31.19
C GLU A 308 -32.93 29.60 -30.65
N PRO A 309 -33.85 30.44 -31.17
CA PRO A 309 -33.94 31.85 -30.79
C PRO A 309 -34.02 32.04 -29.27
N ALA A 310 -34.73 31.13 -28.58
CA ALA A 310 -34.91 31.16 -27.14
C ALA A 310 -33.63 30.95 -26.32
N ALA A 311 -32.60 30.29 -26.86
CA ALA A 311 -31.35 29.98 -26.14
C ALA A 311 -30.34 31.14 -26.14
N ILE A 312 -30.43 32.03 -27.14
CA ILE A 312 -29.49 33.15 -27.33
C ILE A 312 -30.16 34.54 -27.22
N ALA A 313 -31.49 34.60 -27.18
CA ALA A 313 -32.20 35.87 -26.98
C ALA A 313 -31.88 36.52 -25.63
N ALA A 314 -31.95 37.85 -25.61
CA ALA A 314 -31.99 38.59 -24.36
C ALA A 314 -33.28 38.25 -23.61
N VAL A 315 -33.19 38.15 -22.29
CA VAL A 315 -34.32 37.84 -21.41
C VAL A 315 -34.77 39.11 -20.71
N GLU A 316 -36.06 39.40 -20.79
CA GLU A 316 -36.73 40.35 -19.91
C GLU A 316 -37.45 39.57 -18.80
N LEU A 317 -37.12 39.86 -17.54
CA LEU A 317 -37.74 39.22 -16.39
C LEU A 317 -39.01 39.98 -15.98
N ASP A 318 -40.13 39.27 -15.92
CA ASP A 318 -41.33 39.73 -15.23
C ASP A 318 -41.09 39.85 -13.70
N ASP A 319 -42.07 40.40 -12.99
CA ASP A 319 -41.93 40.69 -11.56
C ASP A 319 -41.78 39.41 -10.70
N GLU A 320 -42.41 38.31 -11.12
CA GLU A 320 -42.30 37.00 -10.45
C GLU A 320 -40.88 36.45 -10.56
N LEU A 321 -40.34 36.39 -11.79
CA LEU A 321 -38.98 35.91 -12.05
C LEU A 321 -37.90 36.82 -11.47
N ARG A 322 -38.14 38.13 -11.43
CA ARG A 322 -37.24 39.09 -10.77
C ARG A 322 -37.15 38.80 -9.27
N THR A 323 -38.30 38.56 -8.63
CA THR A 323 -38.35 38.18 -7.20
C THR A 323 -37.61 36.86 -6.96
N ALA A 324 -37.87 35.84 -7.78
CA ALA A 324 -37.19 34.55 -7.67
C ALA A 324 -35.66 34.67 -7.86
N ALA A 325 -35.21 35.50 -8.81
CA ALA A 325 -33.79 35.76 -9.03
C ALA A 325 -33.12 36.41 -7.80
N GLU A 326 -33.77 37.39 -7.18
CA GLU A 326 -33.27 38.03 -5.96
C GLU A 326 -33.20 37.05 -4.79
N ASP A 327 -34.21 36.21 -4.62
CA ASP A 327 -34.24 35.16 -3.59
C ASP A 327 -33.13 34.14 -3.78
N PHE A 328 -32.93 33.67 -5.01
CA PHE A 328 -31.84 32.75 -5.33
C PHE A 328 -30.47 33.39 -5.15
N ARG A 329 -30.30 34.67 -5.49
CA ARG A 329 -29.06 35.42 -5.21
C ARG A 329 -28.78 35.45 -3.70
N ARG A 330 -29.75 35.87 -2.89
CA ARG A 330 -29.61 35.92 -1.42
C ARG A 330 -29.27 34.56 -0.84
N ALA A 331 -29.98 33.51 -1.27
CA ALA A 331 -29.74 32.15 -0.81
C ALA A 331 -28.40 31.57 -1.29
N ALA A 332 -27.92 31.99 -2.47
CA ALA A 332 -26.60 31.60 -2.98
C ALA A 332 -25.48 32.22 -2.15
N LEU A 333 -25.57 33.52 -1.82
CA LEU A 333 -24.60 34.24 -1.01
C LEU A 333 -24.57 33.78 0.46
N ALA A 334 -25.73 33.43 1.03
CA ALA A 334 -25.83 32.98 2.42
C ALA A 334 -25.34 31.54 2.65
N ALA A 335 -25.16 30.74 1.59
CA ALA A 335 -24.81 29.35 1.74
C ALA A 335 -23.34 29.16 2.13
N PRO A 336 -23.02 28.11 2.92
CA PRO A 336 -21.65 27.78 3.26
C PRO A 336 -20.85 27.51 1.97
N ALA A 337 -19.63 28.04 1.92
CA ALA A 337 -18.70 27.79 0.81
C ALA A 337 -18.60 26.29 0.54
N LEU A 338 -18.76 25.90 -0.73
CA LEU A 338 -18.74 24.49 -1.13
C LEU A 338 -17.47 23.82 -0.58
N PRO A 339 -17.57 22.65 0.10
CA PRO A 339 -16.41 21.99 0.67
C PRO A 339 -15.38 21.75 -0.42
N GLN A 340 -14.17 22.27 -0.21
CA GLN A 340 -13.12 22.38 -1.24
C GLN A 340 -12.70 21.04 -1.85
N ARG A 341 -13.02 19.91 -1.21
CA ARG A 341 -12.71 18.56 -1.67
C ARG A 341 -13.72 17.58 -1.10
N THR A 342 -14.62 17.04 -1.92
CA THR A 342 -14.82 15.60 -1.80
C THR A 342 -13.43 14.99 -2.03
N PRO A 343 -12.91 14.11 -1.15
CA PRO A 343 -11.70 13.38 -1.45
C PRO A 343 -11.99 12.58 -2.72
N GLN A 344 -11.59 13.13 -3.87
CA GLN A 344 -11.67 12.39 -5.11
C GLN A 344 -10.70 11.23 -4.94
N VAL A 345 -11.23 10.01 -5.03
CA VAL A 345 -10.44 8.78 -5.25
C VAL A 345 -9.86 8.78 -6.69
N GLY A 346 -9.42 9.95 -7.16
CA GLY A 346 -8.81 10.20 -8.47
C GLY A 346 -7.30 10.40 -8.33
N ARG A 347 -6.62 10.45 -9.49
CA ARG A 347 -5.14 10.56 -9.61
C ARG A 347 -4.54 11.53 -8.59
N VAL A 348 -3.94 10.98 -7.55
CA VAL A 348 -3.07 11.73 -6.65
C VAL A 348 -1.79 12.04 -7.43
N SER A 349 -1.51 13.33 -7.63
CA SER A 349 -0.23 13.73 -8.24
C SER A 349 0.91 13.35 -7.29
N LEU A 350 2.05 12.88 -7.82
CA LEU A 350 3.25 12.66 -7.00
C LEU A 350 3.65 13.90 -6.21
N ARG A 351 3.33 15.10 -6.72
CA ARG A 351 3.55 16.39 -6.02
C ARG A 351 2.68 16.57 -4.77
N GLN A 352 1.57 15.84 -4.66
CA GLN A 352 0.66 15.89 -3.52
C GLN A 352 1.03 14.89 -2.43
N VAL A 353 1.82 13.86 -2.75
CA VAL A 353 2.25 12.81 -1.82
C VAL A 353 3.76 12.49 -1.93
N PRO A 354 4.63 13.51 -1.83
CA PRO A 354 6.07 13.34 -2.04
C PRO A 354 6.71 12.36 -1.06
N VAL A 355 6.26 12.31 0.21
CA VAL A 355 6.84 11.42 1.22
C VAL A 355 6.50 9.97 0.94
N SER A 356 5.24 9.68 0.61
CA SER A 356 4.82 8.32 0.26
C SER A 356 5.58 7.80 -0.94
N ALA A 357 5.75 8.64 -1.97
CA ALA A 357 6.57 8.32 -3.14
C ALA A 357 8.04 8.11 -2.78
N ALA A 358 8.64 8.99 -1.97
CA ALA A 358 10.02 8.89 -1.55
C ALA A 358 10.28 7.61 -0.73
N LEU A 359 9.38 7.25 0.19
CA LEU A 359 9.49 6.01 0.96
C LEU A 359 9.35 4.77 0.08
N VAL A 360 8.44 4.77 -0.91
CA VAL A 360 8.35 3.68 -1.90
C VAL A 360 9.68 3.54 -2.66
N LEU A 361 10.20 4.66 -3.18
CA LEU A 361 11.48 4.65 -3.91
C LEU A 361 12.64 4.20 -3.02
N ALA A 362 12.66 4.60 -1.75
CA ALA A 362 13.69 4.18 -0.79
C ALA A 362 13.67 2.67 -0.56
N ASN A 363 12.48 2.07 -0.40
CA ASN A 363 12.35 0.61 -0.25
C ASN A 363 12.78 -0.15 -1.52
N LEU A 364 12.40 0.35 -2.71
CA LEU A 364 12.84 -0.22 -3.98
C LEU A 364 14.36 -0.11 -4.16
N ALA A 365 14.95 1.04 -3.85
CA ALA A 365 16.39 1.27 -3.94
C ALA A 365 17.17 0.42 -2.93
N ALA A 366 16.68 0.30 -1.68
CA ALA A 366 17.29 -0.55 -0.67
C ALA A 366 17.26 -2.03 -1.11
N PHE A 367 16.13 -2.51 -1.63
CA PHE A 367 16.02 -3.87 -2.15
C PHE A 367 17.01 -4.14 -3.30
N ALA A 368 17.06 -3.23 -4.28
CA ALA A 368 17.99 -3.34 -5.40
C ALA A 368 19.46 -3.31 -4.94
N ALA A 369 19.80 -2.46 -3.96
CA ALA A 369 21.14 -2.38 -3.40
C ALA A 369 21.55 -3.65 -2.63
N VAL A 370 20.62 -4.28 -1.90
CA VAL A 370 20.87 -5.56 -1.22
C VAL A 370 21.11 -6.65 -2.25
N TYR A 371 20.24 -6.76 -3.24
CA TYR A 371 20.37 -7.75 -4.31
C TYR A 371 21.70 -7.57 -5.07
N TRP A 372 22.03 -6.35 -5.47
CA TRP A 372 23.25 -6.08 -6.25
C TRP A 372 24.54 -6.36 -5.48
N ILE A 373 24.54 -6.22 -4.14
CA ILE A 373 25.75 -6.36 -3.33
C ILE A 373 25.90 -7.76 -2.74
N PHE A 374 24.81 -8.47 -2.51
CA PHE A 374 24.84 -9.79 -1.85
C PHE A 374 24.27 -10.92 -2.72
N ASP A 375 23.90 -10.64 -3.96
CA ASP A 375 23.31 -11.55 -4.94
C ASP A 375 22.01 -12.26 -4.49
N SER A 376 21.44 -11.83 -3.36
CA SER A 376 20.23 -12.40 -2.79
C SER A 376 19.55 -11.44 -1.82
N THR A 377 18.22 -11.47 -1.84
CA THR A 377 17.34 -10.84 -0.84
C THR A 377 16.52 -11.86 -0.07
N SER A 378 16.73 -13.14 -0.37
CA SER A 378 16.04 -14.27 0.28
C SER A 378 16.98 -15.04 1.20
N ASP A 379 18.30 -14.84 1.05
CA ASP A 379 19.31 -15.37 1.95
C ASP A 379 19.34 -14.58 3.28
N THR A 380 19.20 -15.31 4.38
CA THR A 380 19.25 -14.76 5.73
C THR A 380 20.57 -14.06 6.02
N GLY A 381 21.70 -14.63 5.55
CA GLY A 381 23.04 -14.05 5.75
C GLY A 381 23.18 -12.69 5.08
N ALA A 382 22.75 -12.57 3.83
CA ALA A 382 22.69 -11.32 3.06
C ALA A 382 21.89 -10.25 3.80
N LEU A 383 20.70 -10.58 4.30
CA LEU A 383 19.83 -9.66 5.03
C LEU A 383 20.45 -9.22 6.37
N VAL A 384 21.07 -10.14 7.11
CA VAL A 384 21.76 -9.82 8.37
C VAL A 384 22.93 -8.87 8.14
N ARG A 385 23.75 -9.10 7.09
CA ARG A 385 24.84 -8.18 6.70
C ARG A 385 24.31 -6.84 6.22
N ALA A 386 23.15 -6.82 5.58
CA ALA A 386 22.48 -5.60 5.13
C ALA A 386 21.85 -4.78 6.27
N GLY A 387 21.79 -5.33 7.50
CA GLY A 387 21.24 -4.64 8.67
C GLY A 387 19.87 -5.11 9.12
N ALA A 388 19.49 -6.37 8.84
CA ALA A 388 18.27 -6.95 9.41
C ALA A 388 18.29 -6.89 10.93
N ASN A 389 17.11 -6.80 11.52
CA ASN A 389 16.93 -6.76 12.95
C ASN A 389 17.15 -8.15 13.54
N VAL A 390 18.13 -8.27 14.42
CA VAL A 390 18.49 -9.51 15.10
C VAL A 390 18.36 -9.25 16.58
N LYS A 391 17.42 -9.95 17.24
CA LYS A 391 17.07 -9.75 18.66
C LYS A 391 18.30 -9.67 19.55
N ALA A 392 19.13 -10.71 19.58
CA ALA A 392 20.32 -10.77 20.42
C ALA A 392 21.30 -9.61 20.16
N TRP A 393 21.46 -9.18 18.90
CA TRP A 393 22.43 -8.12 18.58
C TRP A 393 21.92 -6.74 18.96
N VAL A 394 20.62 -6.51 18.89
CA VAL A 394 20.01 -5.27 19.38
C VAL A 394 19.99 -5.24 20.90
N THR A 395 19.54 -6.30 21.56
CA THR A 395 19.35 -6.29 23.02
C THR A 395 20.62 -6.51 23.82
N GLU A 396 21.54 -7.35 23.34
CA GLU A 396 22.75 -7.74 24.09
C GLU A 396 24.00 -7.00 23.61
N ARG A 397 24.09 -6.69 22.30
CA ARG A 397 25.26 -6.01 21.70
C ARG A 397 25.04 -4.54 21.38
N GLY A 398 23.85 -4.00 21.70
CA GLY A 398 23.53 -2.59 21.52
C GLY A 398 23.56 -2.12 20.06
N GLN A 399 23.36 -2.99 19.07
CA GLN A 399 23.35 -2.63 17.65
C GLN A 399 22.04 -1.94 17.24
N LEU A 400 21.70 -0.83 17.90
CA LEU A 400 20.44 -0.09 17.73
C LEU A 400 20.26 0.45 16.31
N TRP A 401 21.35 0.63 15.55
CA TRP A 401 21.32 1.03 14.14
C TRP A 401 20.56 0.02 13.26
N ARG A 402 20.35 -1.22 13.72
CA ARG A 402 19.56 -2.24 13.01
C ARG A 402 18.06 -1.97 13.00
N LEU A 403 17.55 -1.20 13.97
CA LEU A 403 16.14 -0.85 14.07
C LEU A 403 15.66 -0.01 12.87
N PRO A 404 16.33 1.10 12.49
CA PRO A 404 15.96 1.86 11.30
C PRO A 404 16.28 1.14 9.99
N THR A 405 17.34 0.33 9.91
CA THR A 405 17.73 -0.32 8.65
C THR A 405 16.80 -1.45 8.27
N SER A 406 16.37 -2.27 9.24
CA SER A 406 15.46 -3.39 9.01
C SER A 406 14.14 -2.96 8.38
N MET A 407 13.70 -1.73 8.63
CA MET A 407 12.49 -1.14 8.04
C MET A 407 12.52 -1.03 6.51
N PHE A 408 13.71 -1.06 5.88
CA PHE A 408 13.87 -0.91 4.43
C PHE A 408 14.31 -2.21 3.73
N LEU A 409 14.62 -3.26 4.50
CA LEU A 409 15.02 -4.57 3.98
C LEU A 409 13.77 -5.43 3.75
N HIS A 410 13.79 -6.27 2.71
CA HIS A 410 12.64 -7.12 2.38
C HIS A 410 13.11 -8.53 1.98
N VAL A 411 12.42 -9.53 2.51
CA VAL A 411 12.66 -10.95 2.19
C VAL A 411 11.98 -11.29 0.85
N GLY A 412 12.75 -11.29 -0.23
CA GLY A 412 12.27 -11.60 -1.58
C GLY A 412 11.32 -10.56 -2.20
N LEU A 413 11.03 -10.74 -3.49
CA LEU A 413 10.30 -9.76 -4.30
C LEU A 413 8.83 -9.61 -3.88
N LEU A 414 8.14 -10.71 -3.56
CA LEU A 414 6.72 -10.67 -3.20
C LEU A 414 6.49 -9.85 -1.92
N HIS A 415 7.35 -10.01 -0.91
CA HIS A 415 7.25 -9.26 0.34
C HIS A 415 7.47 -7.76 0.12
N LEU A 416 8.40 -7.38 -0.77
CA LEU A 416 8.60 -5.99 -1.19
C LEU A 416 7.35 -5.43 -1.86
N LEU A 417 6.78 -6.15 -2.84
CA LEU A 417 5.62 -5.69 -3.60
C LEU A 417 4.41 -5.44 -2.69
N LEU A 418 4.15 -6.35 -1.73
CA LEU A 418 3.05 -6.20 -0.76
C LEU A 418 3.26 -4.99 0.17
N ASN A 419 4.48 -4.78 0.66
CA ASN A 419 4.79 -3.61 1.51
C ASN A 419 4.70 -2.31 0.73
N VAL A 420 5.27 -2.23 -0.47
CA VAL A 420 5.23 -1.04 -1.32
C VAL A 420 3.78 -0.73 -1.73
N TYR A 421 2.97 -1.75 -2.03
CA TYR A 421 1.55 -1.57 -2.31
C TYR A 421 0.79 -1.03 -1.09
N GLY A 422 0.97 -1.63 0.09
CA GLY A 422 0.36 -1.18 1.33
C GLY A 422 0.78 0.25 1.70
N LEU A 423 2.09 0.54 1.61
CA LEU A 423 2.68 1.86 1.83
C LEU A 423 2.10 2.88 0.86
N TRP A 424 1.99 2.57 -0.43
CA TRP A 424 1.43 3.50 -1.41
C TRP A 424 -0.06 3.77 -1.14
N MET A 425 -0.84 2.72 -0.86
CA MET A 425 -2.27 2.83 -0.65
C MET A 425 -2.63 3.58 0.63
N LEU A 426 -1.97 3.26 1.74
CA LEU A 426 -2.23 3.87 3.05
C LEU A 426 -1.47 5.19 3.19
N GLY A 427 -0.22 5.23 2.76
CA GLY A 427 0.65 6.41 2.87
C GLY A 427 0.07 7.62 2.16
N LYS A 428 -0.43 7.47 0.93
CA LYS A 428 -1.05 8.60 0.21
C LYS A 428 -2.24 9.19 0.96
N LEU A 429 -3.07 8.35 1.60
CA LEU A 429 -4.22 8.78 2.38
C LEU A 429 -3.78 9.48 3.65
N VAL A 430 -2.81 8.91 4.37
CA VAL A 430 -2.23 9.52 5.57
C VAL A 430 -1.57 10.86 5.24
N GLU A 431 -0.81 10.96 4.15
CA GLU A 431 -0.13 12.18 3.72
C GLU A 431 -1.09 13.28 3.28
N GLN A 432 -2.15 12.93 2.57
CA GLN A 432 -3.22 13.88 2.25
C GLN A 432 -3.98 14.36 3.48
N THR A 433 -4.03 13.56 4.55
CA THR A 433 -4.79 13.86 5.77
C THR A 433 -3.97 14.62 6.81
N LEU A 434 -2.73 14.19 7.06
CA LEU A 434 -1.85 14.73 8.11
C LEU A 434 -0.82 15.74 7.56
N GLY A 435 -0.52 15.68 6.26
CA GLY A 435 0.55 16.43 5.61
C GLY A 435 1.92 15.73 5.68
N SER A 436 2.76 15.97 4.67
CA SER A 436 4.03 15.25 4.43
C SER A 436 4.93 15.09 5.65
N VAL A 437 5.24 16.18 6.37
CA VAL A 437 6.16 16.15 7.51
C VAL A 437 5.62 15.25 8.63
N ARG A 438 4.34 15.39 8.98
CA ARG A 438 3.73 14.59 10.06
C ARG A 438 3.62 13.12 9.66
N SER A 439 3.32 12.85 8.39
CA SER A 439 3.24 11.49 7.86
C SER A 439 4.59 10.78 7.85
N PHE A 440 5.66 11.48 7.48
CA PHE A 440 7.02 10.91 7.58
C PHE A 440 7.41 10.61 9.02
N GLY A 441 7.22 11.58 9.94
CA GLY A 441 7.49 11.38 11.37
C GLY A 441 6.69 10.22 11.97
N LEU A 442 5.41 10.08 11.59
CA LEU A 442 4.55 8.97 12.01
C LEU A 442 5.05 7.62 11.47
N TYR A 443 5.39 7.55 10.17
CA TYR A 443 5.94 6.33 9.57
C TYR A 443 7.22 5.88 10.29
N MET A 444 8.15 6.82 10.53
CA MET A 444 9.41 6.53 11.22
C MET A 444 9.19 6.08 12.66
N LEU A 445 8.31 6.76 13.40
CA LEU A 445 8.01 6.41 14.78
C LEU A 445 7.38 5.01 14.88
N SER A 446 6.35 4.72 14.07
CA SER A 446 5.69 3.41 14.05
C SER A 446 6.64 2.28 13.65
N GLY A 447 7.49 2.50 12.66
CA GLY A 447 8.49 1.52 12.25
C GLY A 447 9.53 1.24 13.32
N LEU A 448 10.09 2.28 13.94
CA LEU A 448 11.10 2.14 14.99
C LEU A 448 10.55 1.47 16.24
N VAL A 449 9.35 1.84 16.69
CA VAL A 449 8.71 1.20 17.83
C VAL A 449 8.34 -0.26 17.50
N GLY A 450 7.90 -0.53 16.27
CA GLY A 450 7.68 -1.89 15.78
C GLY A 450 8.95 -2.74 15.79
N ALA A 451 10.04 -2.23 15.21
CA ALA A 451 11.34 -2.92 15.19
C ALA A 451 11.89 -3.14 16.61
N TRP A 452 11.70 -2.17 17.50
CA TRP A 452 12.08 -2.31 18.92
C TRP A 452 11.25 -3.39 19.63
N ALA A 453 9.93 -3.40 19.44
CA ALA A 453 9.05 -4.41 20.03
C ALA A 453 9.40 -5.82 19.52
N SER A 454 9.69 -5.96 18.23
CA SER A 454 10.22 -7.17 17.62
C SER A 454 11.51 -7.64 18.30
N ALA A 455 12.51 -6.76 18.43
CA ALA A 455 13.77 -7.09 19.08
C ALA A 455 13.58 -7.46 20.56
N ARG A 456 12.63 -6.84 21.26
CA ARG A 456 12.44 -7.05 22.70
C ARG A 456 11.58 -8.26 23.05
N PHE A 457 10.54 -8.54 22.27
CA PHE A 457 9.49 -9.51 22.60
C PHE A 457 9.37 -10.65 21.58
N GLY A 458 10.01 -10.56 20.41
CA GLY A 458 10.02 -11.59 19.39
C GLY A 458 10.58 -12.93 19.88
N ALA A 459 10.10 -14.02 19.29
CA ALA A 459 10.45 -15.40 19.65
C ALA A 459 11.90 -15.79 19.29
N GLY A 460 12.65 -14.94 18.59
CA GLY A 460 13.97 -15.22 18.03
C GLY A 460 13.97 -15.02 16.50
N GLY A 461 15.13 -15.10 15.85
CA GLY A 461 15.25 -14.97 14.40
C GLY A 461 15.53 -13.56 13.88
N ILE A 462 15.40 -13.40 12.56
CA ILE A 462 15.65 -12.13 11.84
C ILE A 462 14.32 -11.44 11.50
N SER A 463 14.30 -10.12 11.57
CA SER A 463 13.17 -9.29 11.14
C SER A 463 13.63 -8.25 10.11
N ALA A 464 12.93 -8.20 8.99
CA ALA A 464 13.18 -7.30 7.87
C ALA A 464 11.86 -6.96 7.18
N GLY A 465 11.51 -5.69 7.09
CA GLY A 465 10.32 -5.23 6.38
C GLY A 465 9.81 -3.89 6.87
N ALA A 466 9.21 -3.13 5.94
CA ALA A 466 8.49 -1.90 6.26
C ALA A 466 7.16 -2.12 6.99
N SER A 467 6.74 -3.38 7.17
CA SER A 467 5.37 -3.73 7.55
C SER A 467 4.92 -3.13 8.88
N GLY A 468 5.79 -3.05 9.89
CA GLY A 468 5.45 -2.39 11.17
C GLY A 468 5.08 -0.91 10.98
N ALA A 469 5.81 -0.20 10.12
CA ALA A 469 5.51 1.19 9.77
C ALA A 469 4.21 1.31 8.95
N VAL A 470 3.99 0.40 7.99
CA VAL A 470 2.76 0.34 7.18
C VAL A 470 1.52 0.05 8.05
N LEU A 471 1.62 -0.87 9.01
CA LEU A 471 0.58 -1.12 10.00
C LEU A 471 0.35 0.11 10.88
N GLY A 472 1.39 0.90 11.18
CA GLY A 472 1.24 2.20 11.81
C GLY A 472 0.42 3.19 10.98
N LEU A 473 0.63 3.27 9.67
CA LEU A 473 -0.20 4.08 8.78
C LEU A 473 -1.67 3.62 8.80
N LEU A 474 -1.90 2.30 8.85
CA LEU A 474 -3.24 1.72 8.99
C LEU A 474 -3.91 2.13 10.32
N GLY A 475 -3.18 1.98 11.43
CA GLY A 475 -3.66 2.39 12.76
C GLY A 475 -3.97 3.88 12.84
N ALA A 476 -3.14 4.72 12.20
CA ALA A 476 -3.35 6.16 12.12
C ALA A 476 -4.66 6.53 11.39
N LEU A 477 -4.96 5.89 10.25
CA LEU A 477 -6.20 6.12 9.51
C LEU A 477 -7.44 5.65 10.30
N ILE A 478 -7.35 4.50 10.97
CA ILE A 478 -8.43 3.99 11.81
C ILE A 478 -8.71 4.99 12.95
N ALA A 479 -7.67 5.41 13.67
CA ALA A 479 -7.80 6.38 14.76
C ALA A 479 -8.35 7.72 14.27
N GLU A 480 -7.89 8.21 13.12
CA GLU A 480 -8.40 9.44 12.51
C GLU A 480 -9.91 9.37 12.22
N LEU A 481 -10.37 8.27 11.63
CA LEU A 481 -11.78 8.09 11.30
C LEU A 481 -12.69 7.87 12.53
N VAL A 482 -12.14 7.32 13.62
CA VAL A 482 -12.88 7.07 14.86
C VAL A 482 -12.89 8.30 15.77
N VAL A 483 -11.71 8.84 16.08
CA VAL A 483 -11.52 9.96 17.02
C VAL A 483 -11.97 11.27 16.40
N HIS A 484 -11.52 11.57 15.18
CA HIS A 484 -11.85 12.82 14.46
C HIS A 484 -13.05 12.67 13.53
N HIS A 485 -13.98 11.75 13.86
CA HIS A 485 -15.10 11.39 12.99
C HIS A 485 -15.96 12.55 12.49
N ARG A 486 -16.06 13.65 13.25
CA ARG A 486 -16.85 14.84 12.86
C ARG A 486 -16.27 15.59 11.66
N ALA A 487 -14.98 15.38 11.37
CA ALA A 487 -14.31 15.97 10.20
C ALA A 487 -14.64 15.24 8.89
N TYR A 488 -15.31 14.08 8.95
CA TYR A 488 -15.56 13.22 7.78
C TYR A 488 -17.06 12.93 7.60
N PRO A 489 -17.58 12.94 6.36
CA PRO A 489 -18.95 12.53 6.10
C PRO A 489 -19.21 11.09 6.56
N ARG A 490 -20.40 10.85 7.15
CA ARG A 490 -20.76 9.54 7.72
C ARG A 490 -20.63 8.39 6.71
N HIS A 491 -21.07 8.60 5.46
CA HIS A 491 -21.00 7.61 4.39
C HIS A 491 -19.57 7.29 3.95
N PHE A 492 -18.68 8.30 3.92
CA PHE A 492 -17.26 8.12 3.60
C PHE A 492 -16.58 7.31 4.71
N ARG A 493 -16.84 7.68 5.97
CA ARG A 493 -16.30 6.98 7.14
C ARG A 493 -16.74 5.52 7.18
N SER A 494 -18.02 5.22 6.99
CA SER A 494 -18.50 3.83 7.01
C SER A 494 -17.95 3.01 5.85
N ALA A 495 -17.80 3.61 4.67
CA ALA A 495 -17.21 2.94 3.51
C ALA A 495 -15.72 2.59 3.69
N LEU A 496 -14.95 3.44 4.39
CA LEU A 496 -13.50 3.28 4.55
C LEU A 496 -13.10 2.57 5.85
N LEU A 497 -13.81 2.79 6.96
CA LEU A 497 -13.42 2.24 8.27
C LEU A 497 -13.56 0.71 8.32
N THR A 498 -14.65 0.16 7.78
CA THR A 498 -14.89 -1.28 7.79
C THR A 498 -13.77 -2.08 7.08
N PRO A 499 -13.36 -1.75 5.85
CA PRO A 499 -12.26 -2.47 5.21
C PRO A 499 -10.92 -2.26 5.92
N LEU A 500 -10.63 -1.08 6.48
CA LEU A 500 -9.38 -0.85 7.22
C LEU A 500 -9.29 -1.70 8.50
N VAL A 501 -10.37 -1.76 9.28
CA VAL A 501 -10.45 -2.60 10.48
C VAL A 501 -10.32 -4.08 10.12
N PHE A 502 -10.96 -4.50 9.03
CA PHE A 502 -10.83 -5.87 8.53
C PHE A 502 -9.37 -6.20 8.17
N VAL A 503 -8.70 -5.34 7.39
CA VAL A 503 -7.29 -5.54 7.03
C VAL A 503 -6.39 -5.58 8.27
N ALA A 504 -6.63 -4.72 9.26
CA ALA A 504 -5.87 -4.73 10.51
C ALA A 504 -6.04 -6.05 11.26
N ALA A 505 -7.30 -6.51 11.41
CA ALA A 505 -7.61 -7.76 12.07
C ALA A 505 -7.05 -8.98 11.32
N ALA A 506 -7.11 -8.98 9.99
CA ALA A 506 -6.55 -10.04 9.16
C ALA A 506 -5.03 -10.12 9.29
N GLN A 507 -4.31 -9.00 9.18
CA GLN A 507 -2.84 -8.99 9.25
C GLN A 507 -2.31 -9.42 10.63
N VAL A 508 -2.96 -8.99 11.71
CA VAL A 508 -2.63 -9.44 13.06
C VAL A 508 -3.05 -10.90 13.25
N GLY A 509 -4.25 -11.28 12.80
CA GLY A 509 -4.77 -12.65 12.93
C GLY A 509 -3.91 -13.69 12.19
N ILE A 510 -3.45 -13.39 10.97
CA ILE A 510 -2.69 -14.33 10.14
C ILE A 510 -1.36 -14.72 10.79
N GLY A 511 -0.61 -13.78 11.38
CA GLY A 511 0.66 -14.15 11.99
C GLY A 511 0.57 -14.75 13.39
N PHE A 512 -0.62 -14.90 13.97
CA PHE A 512 -0.80 -15.88 15.05
C PHE A 512 -0.63 -17.32 14.55
N PHE A 513 -0.95 -17.58 13.28
CA PHE A 513 -0.84 -18.92 12.67
C PHE A 513 0.47 -19.14 11.91
N TYR A 514 1.20 -18.08 11.56
CA TYR A 514 2.46 -18.13 10.82
C TYR A 514 3.59 -17.43 11.58
N PRO A 515 4.44 -18.18 12.30
CA PRO A 515 5.52 -17.64 13.16
C PRO A 515 6.57 -16.79 12.43
N VAL A 516 6.67 -16.92 11.10
CA VAL A 516 7.56 -16.10 10.24
C VAL A 516 7.09 -14.64 10.16
N ILE A 517 5.84 -14.35 10.50
CA ILE A 517 5.31 -12.99 10.52
C ILE A 517 5.61 -12.35 11.87
N ASP A 518 6.29 -11.21 11.82
CA ASP A 518 6.65 -10.43 13.00
C ASP A 518 5.45 -9.71 13.62
N GLN A 519 4.69 -10.45 14.44
CA GLN A 519 3.48 -9.96 15.10
C GLN A 519 3.76 -8.82 16.08
N TRP A 520 4.89 -8.84 16.77
CA TRP A 520 5.25 -7.77 17.70
C TRP A 520 5.50 -6.46 16.96
N ALA A 521 6.18 -6.50 15.81
CA ALA A 521 6.33 -5.32 14.97
C ALA A 521 4.98 -4.80 14.46
N HIS A 522 4.07 -5.69 14.04
CA HIS A 522 2.76 -5.31 13.49
C HIS A 522 1.87 -4.67 14.54
N VAL A 523 1.71 -5.30 15.70
CA VAL A 523 0.84 -4.83 16.79
C VAL A 523 1.38 -3.52 17.36
N ALA A 524 2.69 -3.44 17.66
CA ALA A 524 3.29 -2.23 18.20
C ALA A 524 3.26 -1.07 17.18
N GLY A 525 3.50 -1.36 15.90
CA GLY A 525 3.40 -0.39 14.81
C GLY A 525 1.99 0.19 14.69
N LEU A 526 0.97 -0.68 14.61
CA LEU A 526 -0.45 -0.33 14.55
C LEU A 526 -0.85 0.56 15.73
N ALA A 527 -0.52 0.15 16.96
CA ALA A 527 -0.84 0.89 18.17
C ALA A 527 -0.15 2.27 18.18
N THR A 528 1.13 2.32 17.86
CA THR A 528 1.92 3.56 17.79
C THR A 528 1.32 4.55 16.80
N GLY A 529 0.94 4.07 15.61
CA GLY A 529 0.33 4.92 14.59
C GLY A 529 -1.04 5.47 15.01
N ALA A 530 -1.85 4.64 15.66
CA ALA A 530 -3.14 5.07 16.21
C ALA A 530 -2.98 6.18 17.25
N PHE A 531 -2.08 6.02 18.22
CA PHE A 531 -1.80 7.05 19.22
C PHE A 531 -1.16 8.31 18.63
N ALA A 532 -0.20 8.16 17.71
CA ALA A 532 0.45 9.28 17.05
C ALA A 532 -0.55 10.14 16.28
N ALA A 533 -1.52 9.54 15.58
CA ALA A 533 -2.55 10.27 14.84
C ALA A 533 -3.45 11.13 15.76
N MET A 534 -3.73 10.69 16.99
CA MET A 534 -4.51 11.47 17.95
C MET A 534 -3.85 12.80 18.33
N VAL A 535 -2.52 12.88 18.22
CA VAL A 535 -1.74 14.08 18.57
C VAL A 535 -1.31 14.87 17.34
N LEU A 536 -0.87 14.17 16.29
CA LEU A 536 -0.33 14.78 15.07
C LEU A 536 -1.42 15.23 14.08
N SER A 537 -2.64 14.71 14.17
CA SER A 537 -3.69 15.10 13.23
C SER A 537 -3.96 16.62 13.28
N PRO A 538 -4.11 17.29 12.12
CA PRO A 538 -4.56 18.68 12.05
C PRO A 538 -5.94 18.92 12.69
N GLN A 539 -6.71 17.85 12.87
CA GLN A 539 -8.05 17.84 13.47
C GLN A 539 -8.05 17.52 14.97
N SER A 540 -6.87 17.23 15.53
CA SER A 540 -6.71 17.02 16.97
C SER A 540 -6.95 18.31 17.76
N ARG A 541 -7.14 18.17 19.08
CA ARG A 541 -7.20 19.33 19.99
C ARG A 541 -5.85 20.01 20.19
N THR A 542 -4.76 19.39 19.72
CA THR A 542 -3.41 19.93 19.81
C THR A 542 -3.29 21.16 18.91
N PRO A 543 -2.72 22.29 19.40
CA PRO A 543 -2.46 23.45 18.55
C PRO A 543 -1.66 23.07 17.31
N ARG A 544 -2.09 23.57 16.14
CA ARG A 544 -1.49 23.19 14.84
C ARG A 544 0.03 23.38 14.78
N GLY A 545 0.55 24.43 15.41
CA GLY A 545 1.98 24.71 15.51
C GLY A 545 2.74 23.66 16.33
N VAL A 546 2.16 23.20 17.45
CA VAL A 546 2.75 22.16 18.29
C VAL A 546 2.75 20.82 17.57
N SER A 547 1.63 20.44 16.95
CA SER A 547 1.55 19.22 16.14
C SER A 547 2.55 19.23 14.97
N LEU A 548 2.74 20.38 14.31
CA LEU A 548 3.75 20.53 13.27
C LEU A 548 5.17 20.39 13.84
N ALA A 549 5.48 21.07 14.95
CA ALA A 549 6.79 20.99 15.60
C ALA A 549 7.14 19.56 16.03
N LEU A 550 6.17 18.82 16.58
CA LEU A 550 6.32 17.39 16.88
C LEU A 550 6.58 16.57 15.62
N GLY A 551 5.84 16.83 14.55
CA GLY A 551 6.08 16.19 13.24
C GLY A 551 7.49 16.46 12.71
N VAL A 552 7.99 17.69 12.82
CA VAL A 552 9.36 18.07 12.43
C VAL A 552 10.39 17.36 13.30
N LEU A 553 10.19 17.34 14.62
CA LEU A 553 11.09 16.66 15.56
C LEU A 553 11.18 15.16 15.25
N LEU A 554 10.04 14.49 15.09
CA LEU A 554 9.99 13.07 14.74
C LEU A 554 10.63 12.79 13.38
N SER A 555 10.45 13.70 12.42
CA SER A 555 11.09 13.60 11.11
C SER A 555 12.60 13.74 11.21
N ALA A 556 13.10 14.72 11.98
CA ALA A 556 14.52 14.93 12.19
C ALA A 556 15.17 13.73 12.89
N LEU A 557 14.52 13.18 13.92
CA LEU A 557 14.95 11.96 14.60
C LEU A 557 14.93 10.75 13.66
N GLY A 558 13.92 10.65 12.79
CA GLY A 558 13.84 9.61 11.77
C GLY A 558 14.96 9.69 10.73
N VAL A 559 15.29 10.90 10.24
CA VAL A 559 16.43 11.08 9.32
C VAL A 559 17.74 10.74 10.03
N GLY A 560 17.91 11.19 11.29
CA GLY A 560 19.07 10.86 12.10
C GLY A 560 19.24 9.36 12.33
N SER A 561 18.15 8.62 12.57
CA SER A 561 18.20 7.17 12.74
C SER A 561 18.54 6.44 11.44
N ILE A 562 18.03 6.89 10.29
CA ILE A 562 18.41 6.36 8.97
C ILE A 562 19.91 6.58 8.72
N ALA A 563 20.43 7.78 9.01
CA ALA A 563 21.85 8.09 8.85
C ALA A 563 22.73 7.20 9.76
N LEU A 564 22.32 7.01 11.02
CA LEU A 564 22.98 6.09 11.96
C LEU A 564 22.93 4.64 11.45
N GLY A 565 21.79 4.23 10.89
CA GLY A 565 21.59 2.95 10.23
C GLY A 565 22.56 2.73 9.08
N ALA A 566 22.63 3.68 8.14
CA ALA A 566 23.54 3.65 7.00
C ALA A 566 25.00 3.61 7.44
N HIS A 567 25.38 4.41 8.45
CA HIS A 567 26.71 4.36 9.04
C HIS A 567 27.00 2.99 9.69
N GLY A 568 26.03 2.42 10.41
CA GLY A 568 26.10 1.07 10.98
C GLY A 568 26.33 0.00 9.92
N VAL A 569 25.58 0.02 8.81
CA VAL A 569 25.75 -0.91 7.67
C VAL A 569 27.13 -0.74 7.04
N ALA A 570 27.56 0.50 6.79
CA ALA A 570 28.87 0.78 6.20
C ALA A 570 30.00 0.27 7.11
N THR A 571 29.98 0.65 8.39
CA THR A 571 31.00 0.20 9.36
C THR A 571 30.97 -1.31 9.59
N THR A 572 29.81 -1.96 9.59
CA THR A 572 29.70 -3.43 9.76
C THR A 572 30.17 -4.17 8.51
N ARG A 573 29.95 -3.65 7.30
CA ARG A 573 30.56 -4.18 6.07
C ARG A 573 32.09 -4.13 6.11
N TYR A 574 32.66 -3.11 6.73
CA TYR A 574 34.11 -2.99 6.96
C TYR A 574 34.60 -3.65 8.25
N ARG A 575 33.71 -4.13 9.12
CA ARG A 575 34.02 -4.66 10.47
C ARG A 575 33.30 -5.98 10.76
N SER A 576 33.08 -6.85 9.78
CA SER A 576 32.43 -8.13 9.99
C SER A 576 33.24 -8.98 10.97
N PHE A 577 32.74 -9.14 12.20
CA PHE A 577 33.16 -10.04 13.29
C PHE A 577 34.61 -9.89 13.84
N PHE A 578 35.60 -9.52 13.03
CA PHE A 578 37.03 -9.67 13.35
C PHE A 578 37.81 -8.36 13.55
N ASN A 579 37.10 -7.22 13.63
CA ASN A 579 37.65 -5.94 14.08
C ASN A 579 37.39 -5.67 15.58
N SER A 580 36.93 -6.67 16.33
CA SER A 580 36.96 -6.64 17.80
C SER A 580 38.39 -6.88 18.30
N ALA A 581 38.71 -6.39 19.50
CA ALA A 581 39.97 -6.74 20.12
C ALA A 581 40.07 -8.28 20.22
N TRP A 582 41.18 -8.83 19.74
CA TRP A 582 41.45 -10.25 19.88
C TRP A 582 41.93 -10.49 21.31
N GLU A 583 41.21 -11.36 22.02
CA GLU A 583 41.56 -11.76 23.37
C GLU A 583 42.09 -13.19 23.37
N THR A 584 43.02 -13.47 24.26
CA THR A 584 43.50 -14.82 24.49
C THR A 584 42.42 -15.58 25.26
N GLN A 585 41.78 -16.54 24.59
CA GLN A 585 40.87 -17.50 25.19
C GLN A 585 41.64 -18.77 25.51
N THR A 586 41.24 -19.46 26.57
CA THR A 586 41.74 -20.80 26.86
C THR A 586 40.62 -21.83 26.73
N LEU A 587 40.91 -23.01 26.18
CA LEU A 587 39.99 -24.14 26.06
C LEU A 587 40.79 -25.44 26.23
N GLY A 588 40.40 -26.28 27.18
CA GLY A 588 41.07 -27.56 27.45
C GLY A 588 42.55 -27.49 27.87
N GLY A 589 43.10 -26.30 28.20
CA GLY A 589 44.54 -26.13 28.50
C GLY A 589 45.38 -25.58 27.33
N LEU A 590 44.76 -25.29 26.18
CA LEU A 590 45.37 -24.47 25.12
C LEU A 590 44.89 -23.04 25.21
N ALA A 591 45.78 -22.12 24.84
CA ALA A 591 45.48 -20.72 24.61
C ALA A 591 45.41 -20.46 23.10
N PHE A 592 44.42 -19.68 22.66
CA PHE A 592 44.33 -19.18 21.29
C PHE A 592 43.71 -17.79 21.30
N ARG A 593 44.01 -17.00 20.27
CA ARG A 593 43.41 -15.69 20.10
C ARG A 593 42.05 -15.87 19.44
N ALA A 594 41.02 -15.26 20.02
CA ALA A 594 39.69 -15.23 19.43
C ALA A 594 39.08 -13.82 19.57
N PRO A 595 38.09 -13.46 18.74
CA PRO A 595 37.35 -12.20 18.88
C PRO A 595 36.75 -12.04 20.28
N ALA A 596 36.91 -10.87 20.89
CA ALA A 596 36.25 -10.54 22.15
C ALA A 596 34.72 -10.68 21.99
N GLY A 597 34.09 -11.46 22.88
CA GLY A 597 32.63 -11.67 22.90
C GLY A 597 32.15 -13.13 22.80
N LEU A 598 33.03 -14.08 22.42
CA LEU A 598 32.71 -15.51 22.49
C LEU A 598 32.46 -15.92 23.94
N ARG A 599 31.28 -16.48 24.23
CA ARG A 599 30.93 -16.98 25.56
C ARG A 599 31.27 -18.47 25.67
N ARG A 600 31.82 -18.86 26.82
CA ARG A 600 32.15 -20.25 27.14
C ARG A 600 30.96 -20.91 27.82
N ASP A 601 30.49 -22.01 27.26
CA ASP A 601 29.50 -22.89 27.89
C ASP A 601 29.93 -24.34 27.70
N SER A 602 30.11 -25.06 28.80
CA SER A 602 30.30 -26.52 28.81
C SER A 602 31.39 -27.08 27.87
N GLY A 603 32.48 -26.33 27.64
CA GLY A 603 33.58 -26.75 26.76
C GLY A 603 33.49 -26.25 25.31
N VAL A 604 32.47 -25.45 25.01
CA VAL A 604 32.21 -24.87 23.69
C VAL A 604 32.29 -23.34 23.76
N LEU A 605 32.80 -22.69 22.71
CA LEU A 605 32.72 -21.24 22.52
C LEU A 605 31.64 -20.90 21.50
N ILE A 606 30.70 -20.04 21.92
CA ILE A 606 29.48 -19.74 21.18
C ILE A 606 29.27 -18.22 21.14
N ASP A 607 28.93 -17.69 19.97
CA ASP A 607 28.47 -16.29 19.79
C ASP A 607 26.96 -16.20 19.49
N GLY A 608 26.21 -17.19 19.98
CA GLY A 608 24.76 -17.32 19.83
C GLY A 608 24.35 -18.10 18.58
N VAL A 609 24.68 -17.60 17.37
CA VAL A 609 24.05 -18.07 16.10
C VAL A 609 25.04 -18.37 14.96
N MET A 610 26.27 -17.83 14.99
CA MET A 610 27.15 -17.82 13.79
C MET A 610 28.32 -18.81 13.83
N LEU A 611 28.80 -19.16 15.01
CA LEU A 611 29.98 -19.99 15.20
C LEU A 611 29.80 -20.84 16.45
N TRP A 612 29.91 -22.15 16.29
CA TRP A 612 29.97 -23.12 17.38
C TRP A 612 31.33 -23.80 17.30
N LEU A 613 32.14 -23.63 18.35
CA LEU A 613 33.50 -24.15 18.42
C LEU A 613 33.64 -25.11 19.60
N GLU A 614 33.84 -26.39 19.30
CA GLU A 614 34.19 -27.41 20.28
C GLU A 614 35.66 -27.82 20.08
N ALA A 615 36.41 -28.00 21.16
CA ALA A 615 37.76 -28.58 21.07
C ALA A 615 37.97 -29.69 22.10
N THR A 616 38.58 -30.77 21.65
CA THR A 616 38.85 -31.97 22.45
C THR A 616 40.28 -32.46 22.21
N THR A 617 40.87 -33.02 23.27
CA THR A 617 42.16 -33.71 23.23
C THR A 617 42.00 -35.21 23.02
N CYS A 618 42.62 -35.74 21.96
CA CYS A 618 42.72 -37.17 21.71
C CYS A 618 44.12 -37.67 22.12
N PRO A 619 44.23 -38.62 23.06
CA PRO A 619 45.54 -39.10 23.50
C PRO A 619 46.24 -39.88 22.38
N ASN A 620 47.57 -39.74 22.27
CA ASN A 620 48.38 -40.49 21.31
C ASN A 620 48.64 -41.93 21.77
N SER A 621 48.32 -42.26 23.02
CA SER A 621 48.46 -43.59 23.64
C SER A 621 47.11 -44.01 24.23
N PRO A 622 46.69 -45.29 24.10
CA PRO A 622 45.39 -45.79 24.59
C PRO A 622 45.26 -45.82 26.14
N SER A 623 46.23 -45.28 26.87
CA SER A 623 46.22 -45.19 28.33
C SER A 623 45.44 -43.94 28.81
N GLY A 624 44.13 -44.07 29.00
CA GLY A 624 43.26 -43.04 29.58
C GLY A 624 41.82 -43.08 29.07
N PRO A 625 40.87 -42.32 29.66
CA PRO A 625 39.52 -42.19 29.12
C PRO A 625 39.55 -41.48 27.76
N VAL A 626 38.99 -42.12 26.73
CA VAL A 626 38.96 -41.63 25.34
C VAL A 626 37.62 -40.93 25.07
N HIS A 627 37.65 -39.72 24.51
CA HIS A 627 36.43 -39.01 24.11
C HIS A 627 35.74 -39.78 22.97
N SER A 628 34.41 -39.75 22.91
CA SER A 628 33.63 -40.45 21.86
C SER A 628 33.94 -40.00 20.43
N LEU A 629 34.59 -38.85 20.27
CA LEU A 629 35.04 -38.29 19.00
C LEU A 629 36.49 -38.70 18.63
N CYS A 630 37.22 -39.32 19.54
CA CYS A 630 38.62 -39.69 19.37
C CYS A 630 38.76 -41.17 18.99
N ALA A 631 39.72 -41.46 18.10
CA ALA A 631 40.02 -42.84 17.71
C ALA A 631 40.57 -43.65 18.90
N PRO A 632 40.07 -44.89 19.13
CA PRO A 632 40.38 -45.68 20.32
C PRO A 632 41.81 -46.23 20.38
N GLU A 633 42.48 -46.42 19.24
CA GLU A 633 43.82 -47.03 19.18
C GLU A 633 44.96 -45.99 19.20
N GLY A 634 44.65 -44.69 19.26
CA GLY A 634 45.59 -43.65 18.88
C GLY A 634 45.86 -43.69 17.38
N GLY A 635 46.25 -42.56 16.79
CA GLY A 635 46.42 -42.48 15.36
C GLY A 635 47.03 -41.16 14.96
N ASP A 636 47.55 -41.07 13.74
CA ASP A 636 47.97 -39.79 13.17
C ASP A 636 46.77 -38.85 13.00
N VAL A 637 47.05 -37.61 12.60
CA VAL A 637 46.01 -36.58 12.42
C VAL A 637 44.91 -37.04 11.45
N GLY A 638 45.27 -37.81 10.42
CA GLY A 638 44.33 -38.34 9.44
C GLY A 638 43.35 -39.33 10.06
N ALA A 639 43.87 -40.31 10.81
CA ALA A 639 43.05 -41.31 11.49
C ALA A 639 42.08 -40.71 12.52
N GLN A 640 42.48 -39.64 13.21
CA GLN A 640 41.60 -38.92 14.14
C GLN A 640 40.48 -38.18 13.41
N LEU A 641 40.79 -37.53 12.28
CA LEU A 641 39.79 -36.86 11.44
C LEU A 641 38.79 -37.87 10.84
N ASP A 642 39.27 -39.01 10.34
CA ASP A 642 38.44 -40.11 9.81
C ASP A 642 37.47 -40.62 10.88
N HIS A 643 37.95 -40.83 12.10
CA HIS A 643 37.12 -41.32 13.19
C HIS A 643 36.06 -40.29 13.61
N ALA A 644 36.44 -39.03 13.78
CA ALA A 644 35.51 -37.96 14.14
C ALA A 644 34.41 -37.78 13.08
N GLU A 645 34.78 -37.82 11.80
CA GLU A 645 33.82 -37.80 10.69
C GLU A 645 32.86 -39.00 10.75
N ALA A 646 33.37 -40.22 10.96
CA ALA A 646 32.54 -41.41 11.07
C ALA A 646 31.59 -41.38 12.28
N VAL A 647 31.98 -40.74 13.39
CA VAL A 647 31.11 -40.51 14.54
C VAL A 647 30.00 -39.52 14.18
N LEU A 648 30.32 -38.38 13.56
CA LEU A 648 29.33 -37.40 13.11
C LEU A 648 28.33 -37.98 12.11
N ARG A 649 28.81 -38.77 11.13
CA ARG A 649 27.95 -39.48 10.17
C ARG A 649 26.97 -40.46 10.84
N ARG A 650 27.40 -41.14 11.90
CA ARG A 650 26.53 -42.04 12.68
C ARG A 650 25.52 -41.27 13.53
N SER A 651 25.93 -40.16 14.14
CA SER A 651 25.06 -39.37 15.01
C SER A 651 24.00 -38.60 14.24
N TRP A 652 24.32 -38.08 13.05
CA TRP A 652 23.42 -37.19 12.29
C TRP A 652 22.81 -37.84 11.04
N GLY A 653 23.25 -39.05 10.68
CA GLY A 653 22.76 -39.81 9.53
C GLY A 653 23.53 -39.50 8.23
N GLU A 654 23.81 -40.53 7.42
CA GLU A 654 24.59 -40.37 6.18
C GLU A 654 23.93 -39.45 5.15
N ALA A 655 22.60 -39.40 5.09
CA ALA A 655 21.85 -38.57 4.15
C ALA A 655 22.00 -37.06 4.42
N THR A 656 22.36 -36.71 5.67
CA THR A 656 22.47 -35.36 6.23
C THR A 656 23.81 -34.71 5.92
N LEU A 657 24.88 -35.50 5.69
CA LEU A 657 26.24 -35.02 5.42
C LEU A 657 26.67 -35.35 3.99
N ARG A 658 26.60 -34.38 3.07
CA ARG A 658 26.90 -34.56 1.64
C ARG A 658 28.14 -33.76 1.28
N GLU A 659 29.17 -34.41 0.74
CA GLU A 659 30.49 -33.88 0.37
C GLU A 659 31.51 -33.63 1.49
N VAL A 660 32.75 -34.05 1.17
CA VAL A 660 33.99 -33.80 1.90
C VAL A 660 34.89 -33.03 0.93
N GLU A 661 35.18 -31.76 1.23
CA GLU A 661 36.30 -31.08 0.59
C GLU A 661 37.54 -31.29 1.47
N ALA A 662 38.53 -32.00 0.91
CA ALA A 662 39.82 -32.17 1.54
C ALA A 662 40.65 -30.90 1.31
N GLU A 663 40.63 -29.99 2.28
CA GLU A 663 41.47 -28.80 2.25
C GLU A 663 42.80 -29.05 2.96
N SER A 664 43.89 -29.06 2.19
CA SER A 664 45.24 -29.02 2.76
C SER A 664 45.56 -27.58 3.20
N GLY A 665 45.44 -27.30 4.49
CA GLY A 665 45.88 -26.03 5.09
C GLY A 665 47.41 -25.94 5.27
N PRO A 666 47.97 -24.75 5.56
CA PRO A 666 49.39 -24.61 5.88
C PRO A 666 49.75 -25.46 7.11
N ALA A 667 50.90 -26.16 7.02
CA ALA A 667 51.42 -26.98 8.11
C ALA A 667 51.54 -26.13 9.40
N PRO A 668 51.06 -26.62 10.56
CA PRO A 668 50.89 -28.03 10.95
C PRO A 668 49.44 -28.55 11.08
N TRP A 669 48.43 -27.89 10.49
CA TRP A 669 47.02 -28.28 10.62
C TRP A 669 46.52 -29.08 9.42
N GLN A 670 45.76 -30.17 9.65
CA GLN A 670 44.96 -30.83 8.63
C GLN A 670 43.48 -30.51 8.85
N ARG A 671 42.75 -30.28 7.75
CA ARG A 671 41.36 -29.82 7.79
C ARG A 671 40.48 -30.66 6.87
N ARG A 672 39.20 -30.79 7.24
CA ARG A 672 38.15 -31.33 6.40
C ARG A 672 36.89 -30.50 6.56
N ALA A 673 36.33 -30.05 5.44
CA ALA A 673 35.03 -29.41 5.42
C ALA A 673 33.97 -30.44 5.05
N LEU A 674 32.88 -30.46 5.81
CA LEU A 674 31.69 -31.27 5.60
C LEU A 674 30.50 -30.32 5.41
N HIS A 675 29.62 -30.62 4.45
CA HIS A 675 28.35 -29.91 4.34
C HIS A 675 27.23 -30.74 4.99
N ALA A 676 26.54 -30.12 5.94
CA ALA A 676 25.38 -30.68 6.61
C ALA A 676 24.09 -29.99 6.14
N THR A 677 23.05 -30.77 5.84
CA THR A 677 21.71 -30.28 5.51
C THR A 677 20.72 -30.74 6.58
N ASP A 678 19.83 -29.85 7.01
CA ASP A 678 18.66 -30.22 7.84
C ASP A 678 18.96 -30.64 9.30
N ILE A 679 19.89 -29.95 9.97
CA ILE A 679 20.26 -30.26 11.38
C ILE A 679 19.35 -29.58 12.43
N GLY A 680 18.31 -28.83 12.02
CA GLY A 680 17.27 -28.31 12.92
C GLY A 680 17.69 -27.24 13.94
N ILE A 681 18.93 -26.76 13.89
CA ILE A 681 19.46 -25.73 14.79
C ILE A 681 19.13 -24.35 14.18
N ASP A 682 18.45 -23.50 14.94
CA ASP A 682 18.22 -22.06 14.68
C ASP A 682 17.62 -21.65 13.31
N GLY A 683 16.95 -22.57 12.61
CA GLY A 683 16.21 -22.27 11.37
C GLY A 683 17.08 -22.09 10.13
N ALA A 684 18.33 -22.56 10.13
CA ALA A 684 19.17 -22.66 8.94
C ALA A 684 19.12 -24.08 8.35
N ASP A 685 18.77 -24.19 7.06
CA ASP A 685 18.62 -25.49 6.38
C ASP A 685 19.97 -26.13 6.00
N ARG A 686 21.09 -25.39 6.08
CA ARG A 686 22.44 -25.85 5.68
C ARG A 686 23.55 -25.27 6.56
N TYR A 687 24.47 -26.13 6.99
CA TYR A 687 25.65 -25.80 7.79
C TYR A 687 26.92 -26.31 7.11
N ARG A 688 28.03 -25.57 7.26
CA ARG A 688 29.38 -26.07 7.00
C ARG A 688 30.02 -26.44 8.33
N ILE A 689 30.48 -27.69 8.44
CA ILE A 689 31.25 -28.18 9.57
C ILE A 689 32.70 -28.27 9.12
N MET A 690 33.59 -27.60 9.83
CA MET A 690 35.02 -27.73 9.60
C MET A 690 35.64 -28.50 10.75
N LEU A 691 36.19 -29.67 10.43
CA LEU A 691 37.03 -30.46 11.30
C LEU A 691 38.47 -30.02 11.09
N SER A 692 39.15 -29.63 12.16
CA SER A 692 40.56 -29.25 12.11
C SER A 692 41.33 -29.98 13.18
N ALA A 693 42.46 -30.61 12.82
CA ALA A 693 43.26 -31.35 13.77
C ALA A 693 44.77 -31.06 13.62
N ARG A 694 45.47 -31.15 14.76
CA ARG A 694 46.92 -30.96 14.86
C ARG A 694 47.52 -31.90 15.89
N ALA A 695 48.57 -32.61 15.48
CA ALA A 695 49.36 -33.43 16.38
C ALA A 695 50.33 -32.56 17.22
N THR A 696 50.46 -32.92 18.49
CA THR A 696 51.53 -32.50 19.39
C THR A 696 52.30 -33.74 19.85
N PRO A 697 53.48 -33.61 20.48
CA PRO A 697 54.25 -34.76 20.94
C PRO A 697 53.49 -35.69 21.90
N SER A 698 52.53 -35.18 22.66
CA SER A 698 51.79 -35.92 23.69
C SER A 698 50.34 -36.27 23.33
N ALA A 699 49.68 -35.51 22.45
CA ALA A 699 48.28 -35.71 22.07
C ALA A 699 47.96 -35.09 20.70
N THR A 700 46.82 -35.47 20.11
CA THR A 700 46.24 -34.81 18.95
C THR A 700 45.07 -33.95 19.37
N TRP A 701 45.04 -32.70 18.91
CA TRP A 701 43.94 -31.79 19.16
C TRP A 701 42.95 -31.83 18.00
N LEU A 702 41.66 -31.90 18.33
CA LEU A 702 40.57 -31.89 17.37
C LEU A 702 39.65 -30.71 17.67
N PHE A 703 39.39 -29.89 16.65
CA PHE A 703 38.46 -28.78 16.67
C PHE A 703 37.30 -29.06 15.71
N ILE A 704 36.09 -28.83 16.20
CA ILE A 704 34.86 -28.91 15.40
C ILE A 704 34.27 -27.50 15.36
N ILE A 705 34.18 -26.96 14.15
CA ILE A 705 33.66 -25.62 13.91
C ILE A 705 32.40 -25.76 13.09
N GLN A 706 31.27 -25.34 13.64
CA GLN A 706 30.00 -25.35 12.92
C GLN A 706 29.58 -23.92 12.64
N THR A 707 29.24 -23.65 11.39
CA THR A 707 28.75 -22.35 10.96
C THR A 707 27.65 -22.52 9.91
N PRO A 708 26.61 -21.68 9.89
CA PRO A 708 25.64 -21.69 8.81
C PRO A 708 26.35 -21.51 7.46
N SER A 709 26.02 -22.32 6.45
CA SER A 709 26.74 -22.31 5.16
C SER A 709 26.79 -20.92 4.51
N ALA A 710 25.75 -20.11 4.71
CA ALA A 710 25.65 -18.72 4.21
C ALA A 710 26.67 -17.74 4.82
N LEU A 711 27.35 -18.15 5.90
CA LEU A 711 28.36 -17.38 6.61
C LEU A 711 29.76 -17.99 6.50
N ALA A 712 29.87 -19.23 5.99
CA ALA A 712 31.09 -20.00 6.02
C ALA A 712 32.25 -19.34 5.25
N ASP A 713 32.04 -18.98 3.98
CA ASP A 713 33.08 -18.36 3.14
C ASP A 713 33.57 -17.01 3.70
N ALA A 714 32.70 -16.29 4.41
CA ALA A 714 33.04 -15.00 5.03
C ALA A 714 33.80 -15.14 6.35
N LEU A 715 33.68 -16.28 7.03
CA LEU A 715 34.32 -16.56 8.31
C LEU A 715 35.64 -17.33 8.14
N GLU A 716 35.81 -18.04 7.04
CA GLU A 716 36.91 -18.99 6.79
C GLU A 716 38.30 -18.39 7.02
N PRO A 717 38.70 -17.23 6.44
CA PRO A 717 40.06 -16.70 6.62
C PRO A 717 40.41 -16.42 8.09
N SER A 718 39.41 -16.06 8.89
CA SER A 718 39.60 -15.68 10.29
C SER A 718 39.51 -16.86 11.24
N VAL A 719 38.73 -17.88 10.87
CA VAL A 719 38.80 -19.18 11.55
C VAL A 719 40.19 -19.81 11.37
N VAL A 720 40.79 -19.65 10.18
CA VAL A 720 42.18 -20.05 9.93
C VAL A 720 43.15 -19.31 10.85
N GLU A 721 43.05 -17.99 10.95
CA GLU A 721 43.89 -17.20 11.86
C GLU A 721 43.73 -17.59 13.34
N MET A 722 42.51 -17.90 13.78
CA MET A 722 42.23 -18.40 15.13
C MET A 722 42.94 -19.73 15.38
N LEU A 723 42.83 -20.69 14.45
CA LEU A 723 43.48 -22.00 14.54
C LEU A 723 45.02 -21.90 14.51
N ASP A 724 45.56 -20.97 13.71
CA ASP A 724 47.00 -20.73 13.62
C ASP A 724 47.57 -20.08 14.90
N SER A 725 46.72 -19.43 15.70
CA SER A 725 47.11 -18.80 16.98
C SER A 725 47.21 -19.78 18.16
N VAL A 726 46.74 -21.02 18.01
CA VAL A 726 46.64 -22.03 19.07
C VAL A 726 48.02 -22.47 19.59
N ARG A 727 48.20 -22.39 20.91
CA ARG A 727 49.45 -22.73 21.64
C ARG A 727 49.13 -23.34 23.02
N ALA A 728 50.12 -23.98 23.64
CA ALA A 728 50.03 -24.39 25.05
C ALA A 728 49.80 -23.16 25.94
N ALA A 729 48.94 -23.26 26.96
CA ALA A 729 48.57 -22.12 27.81
C ALA A 729 49.78 -21.47 28.54
N ASP A 730 50.86 -22.22 28.75
CA ASP A 730 52.09 -21.76 29.41
C ASP A 730 53.17 -21.24 28.44
N ALA A 731 52.89 -21.18 27.13
CA ALA A 731 53.84 -20.66 26.15
C ALA A 731 53.86 -19.12 26.18
N PRO A 732 55.04 -18.46 26.12
CA PRO A 732 55.11 -17.01 26.10
C PRO A 732 54.35 -16.45 24.90
N ALA A 733 53.54 -15.41 25.13
CA ALA A 733 52.78 -14.73 24.08
C ALA A 733 53.74 -14.27 22.97
N PRO A 734 53.42 -14.49 21.68
CA PRO A 734 54.23 -13.91 20.60
C PRO A 734 54.21 -12.38 20.71
N ALA A 735 55.33 -11.75 20.39
CA ALA A 735 55.39 -10.30 20.25
C ALA A 735 54.27 -9.84 19.29
N PRO A 736 53.57 -8.73 19.60
CA PRO A 736 52.48 -8.25 18.75
C PRO A 736 52.98 -8.13 17.31
N ALA A 737 52.22 -8.67 16.36
CA ALA A 737 52.47 -8.43 14.95
C ALA A 737 52.51 -6.91 14.73
N PRO A 738 53.48 -6.37 13.99
CA PRO A 738 53.52 -4.94 13.70
C PRO A 738 52.18 -4.56 13.09
N ALA A 739 51.55 -3.52 13.64
CA ALA A 739 50.33 -2.97 13.07
C ALA A 739 50.55 -2.76 11.56
N PRO A 740 49.57 -3.08 10.69
CA PRO A 740 49.68 -2.73 9.28
C PRO A 740 50.00 -1.24 9.23
N ALA A 741 51.10 -0.90 8.56
CA ALA A 741 51.55 0.47 8.46
C ALA A 741 50.34 1.32 8.07
N ALA A 742 49.99 2.28 8.92
CA ALA A 742 49.02 3.29 8.56
C ALA A 742 49.59 3.95 7.30
N ASP A 743 48.94 3.75 6.17
CA ASP A 743 49.17 4.56 4.97
C ASP A 743 48.84 5.99 5.37
N THR A 744 49.85 6.71 5.84
CA THR A 744 49.88 8.15 5.91
C THR A 744 50.05 8.65 4.47
N ALA A 745 48.98 8.66 3.70
CA ALA A 745 48.77 9.73 2.73
C ALA A 745 48.32 10.94 3.56
N GLY A 746 49.08 12.03 3.73
CA GLY A 746 49.95 12.68 2.77
C GLY A 746 49.16 13.82 2.13
N ASP A 747 49.10 14.94 2.86
CA ASP A 747 48.61 16.31 2.54
C ASP A 747 47.20 16.52 1.96
#